data_AF-A0A8J7W565-F1
#
_entry.id   AF-A0A8J7W565-F1
#
_cell.length_a   1.000
_cell.length_b   1.000
_cell.length_c   1.000
_cell.angle_alpha   90.00
_cell.angle_beta   90.00
_cell.angle_gamma   90.00
#
_symmetry.space_group_name_H-M   'P 1'
#
loop_
_entity.id
_entity.type
_entity.pdbx_description
1 polymer ?
#
loop_
_entity_poly.entity_id
_entity_poly.type
_entity_poly.pdbx_seq_one_letter_code
_entity_poly.pdbx_strand_id
1 'polypeptide(L)'
;MTYEKDPFQFKDIPDFALQPAREADEYNSQYMPGGNVEPFDATAYEKVFHVPAEKEFAIEEQEKVQPVVQPIPEPAVQPPVIKPIFQPIVAKPAEEPEVQPVAAEPVAKPAEEPDVQPVVAEPVMKPAEEPEAQPVVQMEEELVLETIAEPASEPAEDTEETAADLTEEEPDLKEVAAPSVVEEPVAVPVAAPVPQPVPVPKKQPIKLMPMVGALMSSKLKLVDIKQKPQVRIFIEEDILVPDVKPDLARILSMDGKIKLSDKEIHTGQVEAESIKTTGDLILQTLYIPESIAEGEPMVAIESRIPFKIDTEVKTAPFSDLTVTPSIESIDYTVINERKFKVKATVALALREYSNVDIEIFEGIRDEEVQMLKETINLTDVAFRKTEATEIKEDLTLKDTMPEIQKILKYDVNVVENHKQITKEKAVINASVYCNVMYLGADAAGEAIKSDEDTAEVEAATPVLYQGKTEFTQFIRLDGDNNPAGQNPAGSRVNFTISSLNLTAKEDGNGKKNIIELNMNVDTGLELYKNIEKEVVTDVYHHLKDIQYDTDEIGLMSLSGSGVAELSVREIVNIPERYGNVDKIAYISGSVSEKSSYIEQGKSIVEGNVAIHLICISADEKKTPFSIQQEIPFRSSMEIPGINSEMSANNDIMLKELWFDKINNRQIEVNAGLLVNTAVSQKEKHQLVKNINFLETPQNTQLNPGIILYITRAGDTIWKIAKKYRTTIDEIKKINDLDSAKEIKQGTKLLIVAKNY
;
A
#
# COMPACT_ATOMS: atom_id res chain seq x y z
N MET A 1 -25.00 38.89 22.06
CA MET A 1 -24.39 39.55 23.24
C MET A 1 -23.18 40.31 22.76
N THR A 2 -23.03 41.58 23.09
CA THR A 2 -21.86 42.40 22.72
C THR A 2 -20.80 42.30 23.81
N TYR A 3 -19.56 41.96 23.45
CA TYR A 3 -18.46 41.84 24.40
C TYR A 3 -17.67 43.15 24.49
N GLU A 4 -17.84 43.87 25.59
CA GLU A 4 -16.98 45.01 25.95
C GLU A 4 -15.68 44.54 26.61
N LYS A 5 -14.69 44.09 25.82
CA LYS A 5 -13.24 44.23 26.12
C LYS A 5 -12.32 43.64 25.05
N ASP A 6 -11.12 44.23 24.99
CA ASP A 6 -9.94 43.78 24.25
C ASP A 6 -9.39 42.45 24.82
N PRO A 7 -9.12 41.42 23.99
CA PRO A 7 -8.58 40.13 24.45
C PRO A 7 -7.24 40.19 25.17
N PHE A 8 -6.40 41.21 24.94
CA PHE A 8 -4.98 41.17 25.34
C PHE A 8 -4.69 41.71 26.75
N GLN A 9 -5.70 42.04 27.56
CA GLN A 9 -5.51 42.48 28.95
C GLN A 9 -5.60 41.34 29.99
N PHE A 10 -4.77 40.31 29.83
CA PHE A 10 -4.44 39.36 30.90
C PHE A 10 -3.02 39.60 31.41
N LYS A 11 -2.91 39.98 32.68
CA LYS A 11 -1.64 39.93 33.41
C LYS A 11 -1.31 38.48 33.79
N ASP A 12 -0.04 38.24 34.05
CA ASP A 12 0.52 36.98 34.55
C ASP A 12 0.50 35.82 33.54
N ILE A 13 0.67 36.13 32.25
CA ILE A 13 1.13 35.17 31.23
C ILE A 13 2.65 35.00 31.37
N PRO A 14 3.19 33.76 31.52
CA PRO A 14 4.63 33.51 31.58
C PRO A 14 5.34 33.81 30.25
N ASP A 15 6.56 34.39 30.29
CA ASP A 15 7.33 34.79 29.09
C ASP A 15 7.53 33.68 28.04
N PHE A 16 7.63 32.41 28.45
CA PHE A 16 7.80 31.30 27.51
C PHE A 16 6.58 31.11 26.58
N ALA A 17 5.39 31.52 27.01
CA ALA A 17 4.18 31.48 26.19
C ALA A 17 4.08 32.67 25.21
N LEU A 18 4.98 33.64 25.32
CA LEU A 18 5.06 34.83 24.44
C LEU A 18 6.22 34.75 23.42
N GLN A 19 7.09 33.72 23.51
CA GLN A 19 8.18 33.51 22.56
C GLN A 19 7.69 33.34 21.10
N PRO A 20 6.71 32.47 20.78
CA PRO A 20 6.30 32.25 19.39
C PRO A 20 5.76 33.51 18.69
N ALA A 21 5.16 34.43 19.45
CA ALA A 21 4.67 35.71 18.93
C ALA A 21 5.83 36.69 18.65
N ARG A 22 6.83 36.75 19.54
CA ARG A 22 8.04 37.58 19.34
C ARG A 22 8.88 37.10 18.16
N GLU A 23 9.05 35.79 18.03
CA GLU A 23 9.86 35.17 16.97
C GLU A 23 9.20 35.33 15.58
N ALA A 24 7.86 35.43 15.51
CA ALA A 24 7.12 35.74 14.29
C ALA A 24 7.30 37.20 13.80
N ASP A 25 7.31 38.17 14.72
CA ASP A 25 7.53 39.58 14.38
C ASP A 25 8.96 39.85 13.87
N GLU A 26 9.98 39.18 14.44
CA GLU A 26 11.35 39.27 13.93
C GLU A 26 11.48 38.68 12.51
N TYR A 27 10.79 37.57 12.21
CA TYR A 27 10.85 36.93 10.89
C TYR A 27 10.25 37.80 9.77
N ASN A 28 9.14 38.48 10.03
CA ASN A 28 8.49 39.39 9.07
C ASN A 28 9.34 40.63 8.73
N SER A 29 10.37 40.96 9.52
CA SER A 29 11.21 42.15 9.30
C SER A 29 12.24 42.02 8.17
N GLN A 30 12.49 40.81 7.65
CA GLN A 30 13.58 40.54 6.70
C GLN A 30 13.14 40.18 5.27
N TYR A 31 11.84 40.19 4.96
CA TYR A 31 11.33 39.82 3.63
C TYR A 31 10.82 41.03 2.84
N MET A 32 11.56 41.41 1.79
CA MET A 32 11.20 42.46 0.83
C MET A 32 11.13 41.87 -0.59
N PRO A 33 9.95 41.44 -1.08
CA PRO A 33 9.79 40.99 -2.46
C PRO A 33 9.93 42.15 -3.44
N GLY A 34 10.82 42.02 -4.42
CA GLY A 34 10.97 43.00 -5.50
C GLY A 34 9.93 42.80 -6.61
N GLY A 35 8.81 43.53 -6.55
CA GLY A 35 7.80 43.55 -7.62
C GLY A 35 6.64 44.48 -7.30
N ASN A 36 6.04 45.11 -8.32
CA ASN A 36 4.86 45.96 -8.13
C ASN A 36 3.64 45.10 -7.77
N VAL A 37 3.20 45.20 -6.53
CA VAL A 37 1.87 44.74 -6.07
C VAL A 37 1.22 45.93 -5.39
N GLU A 38 -0.03 46.26 -5.74
CA GLU A 38 -0.74 47.38 -5.14
C GLU A 38 -1.11 47.06 -3.68
N PRO A 39 -1.09 48.05 -2.76
CA PRO A 39 -1.36 47.80 -1.34
C PRO A 39 -2.82 47.37 -1.10
N PHE A 40 -2.98 46.38 -0.23
CA PHE A 40 -4.25 45.75 0.14
C PHE A 40 -5.31 46.76 0.64
N ASP A 41 -6.42 46.88 -0.10
CA ASP A 41 -7.59 47.68 0.30
C ASP A 41 -8.57 46.84 1.14
N ALA A 42 -8.61 47.10 2.44
CA ALA A 42 -9.49 46.43 3.39
C ALA A 42 -11.00 46.76 3.21
N THR A 43 -11.36 47.82 2.48
CA THR A 43 -12.75 48.28 2.36
C THR A 43 -13.64 47.40 1.47
N ALA A 44 -13.04 46.45 0.74
CA ALA A 44 -13.76 45.49 -0.08
C ALA A 44 -14.65 44.53 0.73
N TYR A 45 -14.28 44.19 1.97
CA TYR A 45 -14.95 43.13 2.75
C TYR A 45 -16.20 43.57 3.52
N GLU A 46 -16.38 44.86 3.82
CA GLU A 46 -17.54 45.33 4.60
C GLU A 46 -18.87 45.36 3.82
N LYS A 47 -18.85 45.17 2.49
CA LYS A 47 -20.03 45.30 1.61
C LYS A 47 -20.91 44.05 1.48
N VAL A 48 -20.58 42.95 2.16
CA VAL A 48 -21.36 41.70 2.11
C VAL A 48 -22.46 41.63 3.19
N PHE A 49 -22.35 42.43 4.27
CA PHE A 49 -23.22 42.32 5.45
C PHE A 49 -23.94 43.62 5.86
N HIS A 50 -24.72 44.23 4.97
CA HIS A 50 -26.03 44.84 5.32
C HIS A 50 -26.81 45.33 4.10
N VAL A 51 -28.13 45.11 4.10
CA VAL A 51 -29.10 45.80 3.23
C VAL A 51 -30.30 46.23 4.08
N PRO A 52 -30.57 47.54 4.17
CA PRO A 52 -31.93 48.03 4.16
C PRO A 52 -32.15 49.19 3.16
N ALA A 53 -33.42 49.47 2.90
CA ALA A 53 -33.93 50.23 1.76
C ALA A 53 -33.76 51.77 1.78
N GLU A 54 -33.99 52.35 0.58
CA GLU A 54 -34.46 53.72 0.25
C GLU A 54 -33.49 54.93 0.11
N LYS A 55 -33.47 55.45 -1.14
CA LYS A 55 -33.60 56.87 -1.60
C LYS A 55 -32.41 57.86 -1.65
N GLU A 56 -32.08 58.19 -2.92
CA GLU A 56 -31.95 59.54 -3.52
C GLU A 56 -30.72 60.47 -3.26
N PHE A 57 -30.50 61.36 -4.26
CA PHE A 57 -29.65 62.59 -4.32
C PHE A 57 -28.10 62.50 -4.39
N ALA A 58 -27.59 62.38 -5.64
CA ALA A 58 -26.88 63.42 -6.46
C ALA A 58 -25.70 64.29 -5.91
N ILE A 59 -24.96 64.90 -6.87
CA ILE A 59 -23.80 65.84 -6.77
C ILE A 59 -22.46 65.11 -6.52
N GLU A 60 -21.35 65.17 -7.31
CA GLU A 60 -20.75 66.07 -8.33
C GLU A 60 -19.49 66.85 -7.81
N GLU A 61 -18.54 67.18 -8.71
CA GLU A 61 -17.23 67.90 -8.49
C GLU A 61 -16.08 67.14 -7.76
N GLN A 62 -14.77 67.47 -7.91
CA GLN A 62 -13.96 67.80 -9.11
C GLN A 62 -12.42 67.70 -8.84
N GLU A 63 -11.57 68.08 -9.81
CA GLU A 63 -10.09 67.83 -9.89
C GLU A 63 -9.15 68.54 -8.87
N LYS A 64 -7.96 67.95 -8.65
CA LYS A 64 -6.61 68.57 -8.85
C LYS A 64 -5.47 67.53 -8.70
N VAL A 65 -4.64 67.25 -9.73
CA VAL A 65 -3.49 68.02 -10.28
C VAL A 65 -2.19 67.85 -9.47
N GLN A 66 -1.13 67.43 -10.18
CA GLN A 66 0.24 67.15 -9.68
C GLN A 66 1.09 68.42 -9.48
N PRO A 67 2.34 68.29 -8.98
CA PRO A 67 3.45 68.64 -9.89
C PRO A 67 4.65 67.66 -9.87
N VAL A 68 5.52 67.79 -10.88
CA VAL A 68 6.68 66.91 -11.18
C VAL A 68 8.01 67.59 -10.84
N VAL A 69 9.00 66.81 -10.38
CA VAL A 69 10.44 67.17 -10.38
C VAL A 69 11.29 65.94 -10.75
N GLN A 70 12.35 66.12 -11.55
CA GLN A 70 13.36 65.08 -11.88
C GLN A 70 14.80 65.59 -11.53
N PRO A 71 15.94 64.98 -11.94
CA PRO A 71 16.85 64.36 -10.96
C PRO A 71 18.28 64.92 -10.96
N ILE A 72 19.12 64.43 -10.03
CA ILE A 72 20.58 64.67 -9.97
C ILE A 72 21.28 63.32 -9.63
N PRO A 73 22.43 62.96 -10.24
CA PRO A 73 22.91 61.56 -10.25
C PRO A 73 24.13 61.22 -9.36
N GLU A 74 24.23 59.92 -9.02
CA GLU A 74 25.45 59.12 -8.73
C GLU A 74 26.36 59.50 -7.53
N PRO A 75 27.07 58.52 -6.88
CA PRO A 75 27.99 57.56 -7.53
C PRO A 75 27.84 56.08 -7.14
N ALA A 76 28.48 55.20 -7.92
CA ALA A 76 28.50 53.75 -7.72
C ALA A 76 29.59 53.26 -6.73
N VAL A 77 29.28 52.20 -5.98
CA VAL A 77 30.22 51.42 -5.15
C VAL A 77 29.88 49.92 -5.28
N GLN A 78 30.88 49.06 -5.48
CA GLN A 78 30.70 47.61 -5.61
C GLN A 78 30.98 46.87 -4.29
N PRO A 79 30.10 45.94 -3.84
CA PRO A 79 30.41 44.96 -2.78
C PRO A 79 31.34 43.83 -3.26
N PRO A 80 31.98 43.06 -2.34
CA PRO A 80 33.09 42.16 -2.67
C PRO A 80 32.68 40.74 -3.10
N VAL A 81 33.57 40.10 -3.87
CA VAL A 81 33.46 38.68 -4.26
C VAL A 81 33.91 37.76 -3.12
N ILE A 82 33.05 36.86 -2.67
CA ILE A 82 33.38 35.76 -1.75
C ILE A 82 33.54 34.46 -2.56
N LYS A 83 34.62 33.71 -2.31
CA LYS A 83 34.84 32.38 -2.90
C LYS A 83 34.40 31.28 -1.93
N PRO A 84 33.56 30.31 -2.33
CA PRO A 84 33.38 29.09 -1.55
C PRO A 84 34.64 28.21 -1.66
N ILE A 85 34.99 27.54 -0.57
CA ILE A 85 36.06 26.52 -0.50
C ILE A 85 35.42 25.22 -0.03
N PHE A 86 35.33 24.23 -0.91
CA PHE A 86 35.16 22.82 -0.54
C PHE A 86 35.96 21.95 -1.50
N GLN A 87 36.54 20.87 -0.97
CA GLN A 87 37.38 19.93 -1.71
C GLN A 87 36.60 18.62 -1.96
N PRO A 88 36.62 18.05 -3.18
CA PRO A 88 36.15 16.68 -3.38
C PRO A 88 37.16 15.69 -2.79
N ILE A 89 36.66 14.65 -2.10
CA ILE A 89 37.49 13.53 -1.66
C ILE A 89 37.77 12.64 -2.88
N VAL A 90 39.05 12.46 -3.22
CA VAL A 90 39.48 11.62 -4.34
C VAL A 90 39.56 10.16 -3.90
N ALA A 91 38.61 9.35 -4.32
CA ALA A 91 38.77 7.89 -4.33
C ALA A 91 39.77 7.50 -5.43
N LYS A 92 40.68 6.56 -5.13
CA LYS A 92 41.64 6.04 -6.11
C LYS A 92 40.96 5.01 -7.04
N PRO A 93 41.35 4.94 -8.33
CA PRO A 93 41.11 3.74 -9.13
C PRO A 93 41.87 2.55 -8.53
N ALA A 94 41.30 1.34 -8.66
CA ALA A 94 42.05 0.09 -8.52
C ALA A 94 42.73 -0.26 -9.85
N GLU A 95 43.77 -1.10 -9.80
CA GLU A 95 44.61 -1.41 -10.96
C GLU A 95 44.00 -2.51 -11.84
N GLU A 96 44.13 -2.36 -13.15
CA GLU A 96 43.74 -3.32 -14.19
C GLU A 96 45.02 -3.96 -14.79
N PRO A 97 45.17 -5.30 -14.81
CA PRO A 97 46.40 -5.94 -15.28
C PRO A 97 46.36 -6.32 -16.78
N GLU A 98 47.15 -5.63 -17.61
CA GLU A 98 47.44 -6.08 -18.99
C GLU A 98 48.37 -7.32 -19.02
N VAL A 99 48.03 -8.34 -19.82
CA VAL A 99 49.00 -9.20 -20.52
C VAL A 99 48.49 -9.49 -21.94
N GLN A 100 49.39 -9.53 -22.93
CA GLN A 100 49.06 -9.54 -24.37
C GLN A 100 49.24 -10.96 -25.02
N PRO A 101 49.46 -11.18 -26.34
CA PRO A 101 48.53 -12.03 -27.12
C PRO A 101 49.16 -13.23 -27.87
N VAL A 102 48.31 -14.07 -28.47
CA VAL A 102 48.69 -15.11 -29.48
C VAL A 102 47.66 -15.12 -30.62
N ALA A 103 48.02 -15.58 -31.82
CA ALA A 103 47.33 -15.21 -33.08
C ALA A 103 46.93 -16.38 -34.01
N ALA A 104 46.01 -16.06 -34.94
CA ALA A 104 45.80 -16.60 -36.29
C ALA A 104 45.20 -18.03 -36.51
N GLU A 105 43.91 -18.06 -36.88
CA GLU A 105 43.34 -18.48 -38.21
C GLU A 105 43.63 -19.89 -38.83
N PRO A 106 42.92 -20.35 -39.91
CA PRO A 106 41.69 -19.83 -40.58
C PRO A 106 40.63 -20.94 -40.96
N VAL A 107 39.68 -20.60 -41.87
CA VAL A 107 38.84 -21.50 -42.76
C VAL A 107 37.57 -22.12 -42.11
N ALA A 108 36.34 -22.12 -42.67
CA ALA A 108 35.75 -21.65 -43.96
C ALA A 108 34.22 -21.32 -43.90
N LYS A 109 33.71 -20.70 -44.98
CA LYS A 109 32.29 -20.63 -45.47
C LYS A 109 32.20 -21.40 -46.84
N PRO A 110 31.08 -21.51 -47.63
CA PRO A 110 29.73 -20.89 -47.53
C PRO A 110 28.50 -21.78 -47.90
N ALA A 111 27.29 -21.17 -47.85
CA ALA A 111 26.08 -21.45 -48.68
C ALA A 111 25.39 -22.85 -48.55
N GLU A 112 24.18 -23.13 -49.08
CA GLU A 112 23.22 -22.37 -49.91
C GLU A 112 21.77 -22.92 -49.68
N GLU A 113 20.72 -22.18 -50.06
CA GLU A 113 19.32 -22.71 -50.15
C GLU A 113 19.08 -23.39 -51.52
N PRO A 114 18.01 -24.20 -51.69
CA PRO A 114 16.88 -23.65 -52.45
C PRO A 114 15.45 -24.13 -52.08
N ASP A 115 14.56 -23.14 -52.13
CA ASP A 115 13.12 -23.03 -52.46
C ASP A 115 12.35 -24.15 -53.24
N VAL A 116 11.01 -23.95 -53.32
CA VAL A 116 9.97 -24.49 -54.23
C VAL A 116 8.97 -25.54 -53.66
N GLN A 117 7.69 -25.35 -54.04
CA GLN A 117 6.46 -25.93 -53.49
C GLN A 117 5.79 -27.04 -54.39
N PRO A 118 4.45 -27.15 -54.61
CA PRO A 118 3.61 -28.14 -53.91
C PRO A 118 2.70 -29.05 -54.80
N VAL A 119 2.10 -30.10 -54.22
CA VAL A 119 0.97 -30.91 -54.76
C VAL A 119 0.13 -31.39 -53.56
N VAL A 120 -1.16 -31.07 -53.30
CA VAL A 120 -2.44 -30.92 -54.05
C VAL A 120 -3.40 -32.12 -53.88
N ALA A 121 -4.66 -31.81 -53.56
CA ALA A 121 -5.91 -32.62 -53.60
C ALA A 121 -6.49 -33.23 -52.30
N GLU A 122 -7.81 -33.05 -52.15
CA GLU A 122 -8.76 -33.52 -51.12
C GLU A 122 -9.55 -34.77 -51.66
N PRO A 123 -10.80 -35.14 -51.25
CA PRO A 123 -11.61 -34.86 -50.03
C PRO A 123 -12.32 -36.12 -49.43
N VAL A 124 -13.17 -35.94 -48.39
CA VAL A 124 -14.62 -36.34 -48.33
C VAL A 124 -15.19 -36.50 -46.89
N MET A 125 -16.12 -35.60 -46.54
CA MET A 125 -17.31 -35.62 -45.64
C MET A 125 -17.61 -36.75 -44.61
N LYS A 126 -17.76 -36.35 -43.31
CA LYS A 126 -18.98 -36.40 -42.40
C LYS A 126 -19.83 -37.69 -42.20
N PRO A 127 -20.73 -37.78 -41.17
CA PRO A 127 -20.74 -37.26 -39.77
C PRO A 127 -21.30 -38.24 -38.67
N ALA A 128 -21.12 -37.92 -37.37
CA ALA A 128 -21.96 -38.26 -36.17
C ALA A 128 -21.25 -37.65 -34.93
N GLU A 129 -21.83 -36.95 -33.93
CA GLU A 129 -22.96 -37.20 -33.01
C GLU A 129 -22.52 -37.83 -31.65
N GLU A 130 -23.20 -37.46 -30.55
CA GLU A 130 -22.74 -37.47 -29.14
C GLU A 130 -22.96 -38.81 -28.39
N PRO A 131 -22.25 -39.10 -27.28
CA PRO A 131 -22.93 -39.13 -25.97
C PRO A 131 -22.07 -38.82 -24.72
N GLU A 132 -22.73 -38.72 -23.55
CA GLU A 132 -22.16 -38.40 -22.22
C GLU A 132 -21.62 -39.60 -21.39
N ALA A 133 -20.95 -39.25 -20.27
CA ALA A 133 -20.96 -39.91 -18.95
C ALA A 133 -20.03 -41.11 -18.61
N GLN A 134 -18.88 -40.77 -17.98
CA GLN A 134 -18.34 -41.26 -16.68
C GLN A 134 -18.16 -42.78 -16.36
N PRO A 135 -17.34 -43.19 -15.35
CA PRO A 135 -16.32 -42.45 -14.58
C PRO A 135 -14.90 -43.06 -14.68
N VAL A 136 -13.87 -42.39 -14.14
CA VAL A 136 -12.54 -42.97 -13.88
C VAL A 136 -12.08 -42.55 -12.46
N VAL A 137 -11.43 -43.46 -11.74
CA VAL A 137 -10.91 -43.26 -10.37
C VAL A 137 -9.44 -42.85 -10.42
N GLN A 138 -9.02 -42.01 -9.47
CA GLN A 138 -7.66 -41.50 -9.36
C GLN A 138 -6.67 -42.58 -8.92
N MET A 139 -5.45 -42.50 -9.46
CA MET A 139 -4.22 -42.95 -8.80
C MET A 139 -3.21 -41.81 -8.87
N GLU A 140 -2.39 -41.70 -7.82
CA GLU A 140 -1.32 -40.71 -7.70
C GLU A 140 0.00 -41.36 -8.16
N GLU A 141 0.83 -40.63 -8.88
CA GLU A 141 2.24 -40.96 -9.12
C GLU A 141 3.10 -39.72 -8.85
N GLU A 142 4.25 -39.94 -8.19
CA GLU A 142 5.13 -38.91 -7.65
C GLU A 142 6.45 -38.86 -8.46
N LEU A 143 7.00 -37.66 -8.68
CA LEU A 143 8.14 -37.44 -9.57
C LEU A 143 9.47 -37.32 -8.81
N VAL A 144 10.44 -38.14 -9.21
CA VAL A 144 11.80 -38.21 -8.62
C VAL A 144 12.79 -37.35 -9.41
N LEU A 145 13.79 -36.79 -8.73
CA LEU A 145 14.91 -36.02 -9.29
C LEU A 145 16.26 -36.64 -8.88
N GLU A 146 17.19 -36.79 -9.83
CA GLU A 146 18.57 -37.27 -9.60
C GLU A 146 19.61 -36.15 -9.81
N THR A 147 20.75 -36.20 -9.10
CA THR A 147 21.85 -35.22 -9.19
C THR A 147 23.23 -35.84 -8.89
N ILE A 148 24.26 -35.54 -9.69
CA ILE A 148 25.66 -36.02 -9.58
C ILE A 148 26.62 -34.97 -10.18
N ALA A 149 27.86 -34.69 -9.72
CA ALA A 149 28.51 -34.70 -8.39
C ALA A 149 29.93 -34.08 -8.49
N GLU A 150 30.49 -33.57 -7.37
CA GLU A 150 31.94 -33.47 -7.05
C GLU A 150 32.89 -32.57 -7.92
N PRO A 151 34.18 -32.34 -7.53
CA PRO A 151 34.97 -32.82 -6.36
C PRO A 151 35.58 -31.71 -5.45
N ALA A 152 36.48 -32.08 -4.52
CA ALA A 152 36.97 -31.26 -3.37
C ALA A 152 38.50 -31.05 -3.28
N SER A 153 38.98 -30.29 -2.28
CA SER A 153 40.37 -30.33 -1.77
C SER A 153 40.55 -29.78 -0.32
N GLU A 154 41.51 -30.36 0.42
CA GLU A 154 41.90 -30.12 1.84
C GLU A 154 43.05 -29.07 1.98
N PRO A 155 43.80 -28.81 3.12
CA PRO A 155 44.12 -29.68 4.30
C PRO A 155 44.23 -29.06 5.73
N ALA A 156 44.45 -29.93 6.74
CA ALA A 156 45.31 -29.85 7.98
C ALA A 156 45.37 -28.56 8.86
N GLU A 157 45.64 -28.56 10.19
CA GLU A 157 45.85 -29.51 11.33
C GLU A 157 45.41 -28.72 12.62
N ASP A 158 45.21 -29.24 13.84
CA ASP A 158 46.12 -29.96 14.76
C ASP A 158 45.37 -30.33 16.10
N THR A 159 46.01 -31.13 16.98
CA THR A 159 45.75 -31.44 18.41
C THR A 159 44.72 -32.51 18.86
N GLU A 160 45.25 -33.45 19.69
CA GLU A 160 44.60 -34.48 20.53
C GLU A 160 43.92 -33.87 21.78
N GLU A 161 43.15 -34.50 22.69
CA GLU A 161 42.70 -35.87 23.04
C GLU A 161 41.30 -35.70 23.76
N THR A 162 40.45 -36.65 24.18
CA THR A 162 40.43 -38.12 24.40
C THR A 162 38.98 -38.66 24.17
N ALA A 163 38.76 -39.98 24.22
CA ALA A 163 37.48 -40.63 23.89
C ALA A 163 36.64 -41.15 25.09
N ALA A 164 35.33 -41.35 24.84
CA ALA A 164 34.51 -42.41 25.43
C ALA A 164 33.41 -42.81 24.42
N ASP A 165 33.21 -44.12 24.21
CA ASP A 165 32.43 -44.70 23.10
C ASP A 165 31.20 -45.48 23.61
N LEU A 166 30.14 -45.53 22.79
CA LEU A 166 29.13 -46.60 22.77
C LEU A 166 28.28 -46.50 21.48
N THR A 167 28.18 -47.60 20.75
CA THR A 167 27.42 -47.74 19.49
C THR A 167 26.25 -48.72 19.62
N GLU A 168 25.17 -48.48 18.87
CA GLU A 168 24.09 -49.45 18.58
C GLU A 168 23.86 -49.52 17.06
N GLU A 169 23.54 -50.69 16.53
CA GLU A 169 23.05 -50.89 15.15
C GLU A 169 22.06 -52.08 15.11
N GLU A 170 21.35 -52.24 13.99
CA GLU A 170 20.14 -53.07 13.82
C GLU A 170 20.42 -54.60 13.73
N PRO A 171 19.39 -55.46 13.57
CA PRO A 171 18.93 -55.78 12.20
C PRO A 171 17.43 -56.15 12.04
N ASP A 172 16.98 -56.30 10.78
CA ASP A 172 15.59 -56.59 10.41
C ASP A 172 15.33 -58.01 9.81
N LEU A 173 14.06 -58.45 9.95
CA LEU A 173 13.27 -59.54 9.35
C LEU A 173 13.90 -60.66 8.46
N LYS A 174 13.41 -61.91 8.68
CA LYS A 174 12.69 -62.69 7.62
C LYS A 174 11.92 -63.96 8.04
N GLU A 175 10.61 -63.94 7.76
CA GLU A 175 9.67 -64.99 7.29
C GLU A 175 9.55 -66.42 7.90
N VAL A 176 8.44 -67.10 7.54
CA VAL A 176 7.85 -68.25 8.27
C VAL A 176 7.35 -69.36 7.34
N ALA A 177 7.65 -70.62 7.67
CA ALA A 177 6.91 -71.81 7.19
C ALA A 177 7.03 -72.99 8.19
N ALA A 178 6.05 -73.90 8.22
CA ALA A 178 5.96 -75.05 9.14
C ALA A 178 5.05 -76.17 8.54
N PRO A 179 4.83 -77.35 9.17
CA PRO A 179 5.50 -78.02 10.31
C PRO A 179 6.07 -79.42 9.91
N SER A 180 6.68 -80.29 10.73
CA SER A 180 6.08 -81.03 11.87
C SER A 180 6.93 -82.26 12.31
N VAL A 181 6.50 -82.94 13.39
CA VAL A 181 6.68 -84.38 13.75
C VAL A 181 7.70 -84.75 14.89
N VAL A 182 7.23 -85.64 15.78
CA VAL A 182 7.80 -86.33 16.98
C VAL A 182 7.97 -85.55 18.31
N GLU A 183 7.58 -86.23 19.39
CA GLU A 183 7.76 -85.95 20.83
C GLU A 183 9.18 -86.44 21.29
N GLU A 184 9.66 -86.49 22.54
CA GLU A 184 9.07 -86.44 23.91
C GLU A 184 10.16 -85.91 24.92
N PRO A 185 10.15 -86.07 26.28
CA PRO A 185 9.91 -84.93 27.20
C PRO A 185 11.04 -84.62 28.23
N VAL A 186 10.69 -83.80 29.24
CA VAL A 186 11.16 -83.77 30.67
C VAL A 186 11.87 -82.47 31.16
N ALA A 187 11.55 -82.12 32.41
CA ALA A 187 12.19 -81.18 33.37
C ALA A 187 11.89 -79.67 33.26
N VAL A 188 11.37 -79.11 34.36
CA VAL A 188 11.10 -77.68 34.60
C VAL A 188 11.90 -77.22 35.85
N PRO A 189 12.68 -76.12 35.78
CA PRO A 189 13.20 -75.42 36.94
C PRO A 189 12.27 -74.28 37.41
N VAL A 190 12.44 -73.83 38.66
CA VAL A 190 11.48 -72.98 39.38
C VAL A 190 11.64 -71.48 39.06
N ALA A 191 10.52 -70.75 38.97
CA ALA A 191 10.48 -69.31 38.70
C ALA A 191 10.74 -68.43 39.95
N ALA A 192 11.36 -67.26 39.71
CA ALA A 192 11.53 -66.18 40.69
C ALA A 192 10.26 -65.27 40.76
N PRO A 193 10.02 -64.56 41.88
CA PRO A 193 8.80 -63.76 42.06
C PRO A 193 8.79 -62.47 41.23
N VAL A 194 7.65 -62.21 40.58
CA VAL A 194 7.39 -60.99 39.80
C VAL A 194 7.11 -59.79 40.73
N PRO A 195 7.70 -58.60 40.51
CA PRO A 195 7.35 -57.40 41.27
C PRO A 195 5.91 -56.95 40.96
N GLN A 196 5.13 -56.63 42.00
CA GLN A 196 3.75 -56.17 41.83
C GLN A 196 3.72 -54.69 41.37
N PRO A 197 2.81 -54.32 40.44
CA PRO A 197 2.70 -52.93 39.97
C PRO A 197 2.12 -52.03 41.06
N VAL A 198 2.78 -50.90 41.31
CA VAL A 198 2.25 -49.86 42.20
C VAL A 198 1.03 -49.21 41.53
N PRO A 199 -0.15 -49.12 42.20
CA PRO A 199 -1.32 -48.50 41.59
C PRO A 199 -1.11 -47.00 41.38
N VAL A 200 -1.06 -46.55 40.11
CA VAL A 200 -1.22 -45.13 39.79
C VAL A 200 -2.64 -44.72 40.19
N PRO A 201 -2.84 -43.75 41.10
CA PRO A 201 -4.17 -43.35 41.50
C PRO A 201 -4.88 -42.69 40.32
N LYS A 202 -5.97 -43.32 39.85
CA LYS A 202 -6.85 -42.71 38.84
C LYS A 202 -7.39 -41.40 39.41
N LYS A 203 -6.94 -40.26 38.86
CA LYS A 203 -7.56 -38.96 39.14
C LYS A 203 -9.06 -39.10 38.87
N GLN A 204 -9.88 -38.79 39.87
CA GLN A 204 -11.33 -38.70 39.67
C GLN A 204 -11.61 -37.56 38.68
N PRO A 205 -12.62 -37.68 37.80
CA PRO A 205 -12.97 -36.60 36.89
C PRO A 205 -13.35 -35.36 37.72
N ILE A 206 -12.72 -34.24 37.39
CA ILE A 206 -13.00 -32.95 38.05
C ILE A 206 -14.46 -32.60 37.74
N LYS A 207 -15.27 -32.46 38.80
CA LYS A 207 -16.64 -32.01 38.65
C LYS A 207 -16.72 -30.49 38.73
N LEU A 208 -17.40 -29.91 37.75
CA LEU A 208 -17.62 -28.48 37.61
C LEU A 208 -19.02 -28.12 38.08
N MET A 209 -19.15 -27.02 38.81
CA MET A 209 -20.43 -26.33 39.03
C MET A 209 -20.63 -25.32 37.88
N PRO A 210 -21.57 -25.57 36.95
CA PRO A 210 -21.75 -24.72 35.77
C PRO A 210 -22.40 -23.38 36.13
N MET A 211 -21.73 -22.28 35.77
CA MET A 211 -22.05 -20.90 36.20
C MET A 211 -23.20 -20.24 35.40
N VAL A 212 -24.23 -21.03 35.05
CA VAL A 212 -25.30 -20.62 34.12
C VAL A 212 -26.07 -19.40 34.64
N GLY A 213 -25.92 -18.26 33.95
CA GLY A 213 -26.56 -17.00 34.30
C GLY A 213 -25.92 -16.22 35.47
N ALA A 214 -24.85 -16.75 36.08
CA ALA A 214 -24.10 -16.10 37.15
C ALA A 214 -22.91 -15.27 36.63
N LEU A 215 -22.33 -15.64 35.49
CA LEU A 215 -21.29 -14.86 34.83
C LEU A 215 -21.81 -13.47 34.41
N MET A 216 -20.96 -12.45 34.59
CA MET A 216 -21.16 -11.10 34.10
C MET A 216 -20.15 -10.83 32.98
N SER A 217 -20.66 -10.42 31.83
CA SER A 217 -19.86 -10.09 30.65
C SER A 217 -20.43 -8.87 29.93
N SER A 218 -19.56 -8.13 29.25
CA SER A 218 -19.97 -7.14 28.24
C SER A 218 -19.58 -7.61 26.85
N LYS A 219 -20.28 -7.10 25.84
CA LYS A 219 -19.95 -7.36 24.43
C LYS A 219 -19.34 -6.11 23.82
N LEU A 220 -18.13 -6.26 23.27
CA LEU A 220 -17.51 -5.27 22.40
C LEU A 220 -17.72 -5.72 20.95
N LYS A 221 -18.27 -4.82 20.14
CA LYS A 221 -18.43 -4.98 18.69
C LYS A 221 -17.47 -4.03 17.99
N LEU A 222 -16.77 -4.52 16.97
CA LEU A 222 -15.92 -3.71 16.10
C LEU A 222 -15.76 -4.37 14.72
N VAL A 223 -15.31 -3.58 13.75
CA VAL A 223 -14.88 -4.08 12.44
C VAL A 223 -13.35 -4.11 12.40
N ASP A 224 -12.77 -5.31 12.39
CA ASP A 224 -11.32 -5.55 12.32
C ASP A 224 -10.84 -5.66 10.86
N ILE A 225 -9.65 -5.15 10.57
CA ILE A 225 -9.09 -5.10 9.21
C ILE A 225 -7.96 -6.12 9.05
N LYS A 226 -8.02 -6.93 7.99
CA LYS A 226 -6.96 -7.88 7.64
C LYS A 226 -6.52 -7.69 6.19
N GLN A 227 -5.27 -7.26 6.00
CA GLN A 227 -4.61 -7.37 4.69
C GLN A 227 -4.40 -8.87 4.39
N LYS A 228 -4.86 -9.33 3.22
CA LYS A 228 -4.64 -10.71 2.75
C LYS A 228 -3.42 -10.74 1.80
N PRO A 229 -2.83 -11.93 1.55
CA PRO A 229 -1.83 -12.08 0.48
C PRO A 229 -2.38 -11.58 -0.86
N GLN A 230 -1.52 -10.96 -1.66
CA GLN A 230 -1.87 -10.54 -3.02
C GLN A 230 -2.10 -11.76 -3.92
N VAL A 231 -3.14 -11.70 -4.75
CA VAL A 231 -3.37 -12.68 -5.82
C VAL A 231 -2.79 -12.12 -7.12
N ARG A 232 -1.92 -12.88 -7.80
CA ARG A 232 -1.35 -12.50 -9.11
C ARG A 232 -2.09 -13.20 -10.23
N ILE A 233 -2.36 -12.46 -11.30
CA ILE A 233 -2.96 -12.92 -12.55
C ILE A 233 -1.94 -12.70 -13.66
N PHE A 234 -1.62 -13.75 -14.40
CA PHE A 234 -0.78 -13.68 -15.59
C PHE A 234 -1.68 -13.74 -16.82
N ILE A 235 -1.60 -12.72 -17.67
CA ILE A 235 -2.41 -12.58 -18.88
C ILE A 235 -1.46 -12.65 -20.07
N GLU A 236 -1.61 -13.65 -20.94
CA GLU A 236 -0.86 -13.74 -22.20
C GLU A 236 -1.85 -13.82 -23.36
N GLU A 237 -1.87 -12.79 -24.21
CA GLU A 237 -2.85 -12.66 -25.29
C GLU A 237 -2.24 -12.13 -26.59
N ASP A 238 -2.90 -12.48 -27.69
CA ASP A 238 -2.49 -12.15 -29.06
C ASP A 238 -3.38 -11.04 -29.63
N ILE A 239 -2.85 -9.82 -29.77
CA ILE A 239 -3.59 -8.64 -30.23
C ILE A 239 -3.36 -8.43 -31.73
N LEU A 240 -4.45 -8.16 -32.46
CA LEU A 240 -4.43 -7.81 -33.88
C LEU A 240 -4.43 -6.28 -34.08
N VAL A 241 -3.71 -5.82 -35.11
CA VAL A 241 -3.78 -4.44 -35.62
C VAL A 241 -5.02 -4.34 -36.51
N PRO A 242 -6.02 -3.48 -36.20
CA PRO A 242 -7.25 -3.40 -36.98
C PRO A 242 -7.00 -3.08 -38.47
N ASP A 243 -7.80 -3.67 -39.37
CA ASP A 243 -7.67 -3.51 -40.83
C ASP A 243 -7.70 -2.04 -41.29
N VAL A 244 -8.41 -1.18 -40.54
CA VAL A 244 -8.51 0.28 -40.77
C VAL A 244 -7.31 1.09 -40.25
N LYS A 245 -6.23 0.42 -39.88
CA LYS A 245 -4.97 1.01 -39.38
C LYS A 245 -3.80 0.59 -40.28
N PRO A 246 -2.75 1.41 -40.42
CA PRO A 246 -1.55 1.04 -41.17
C PRO A 246 -0.71 -0.03 -40.43
N ASP A 247 0.10 -0.74 -41.18
CA ASP A 247 0.95 -1.86 -40.76
C ASP A 247 1.97 -1.48 -39.67
N LEU A 248 2.17 -2.36 -38.69
CA LEU A 248 2.97 -2.14 -37.47
C LEU A 248 4.46 -2.41 -37.68
N ALA A 249 5.28 -1.35 -37.70
CA ALA A 249 6.74 -1.48 -37.68
C ALA A 249 7.31 -1.68 -36.26
N ARG A 250 6.90 -0.83 -35.30
CA ARG A 250 7.44 -0.83 -33.93
C ARG A 250 6.49 -0.19 -32.92
N ILE A 251 6.27 -0.85 -31.78
CA ILE A 251 5.59 -0.27 -30.61
C ILE A 251 6.51 0.74 -29.89
N LEU A 252 5.98 1.92 -29.56
CA LEU A 252 6.65 3.00 -28.81
C LEU A 252 6.37 2.97 -27.31
N SER A 253 5.11 2.73 -26.94
CA SER A 253 4.65 2.55 -25.57
C SER A 253 3.44 1.62 -25.54
N MET A 254 3.22 0.99 -24.38
CA MET A 254 2.02 0.24 -24.06
C MET A 254 1.77 0.44 -22.57
N ASP A 255 0.66 1.09 -22.24
CA ASP A 255 0.31 1.46 -20.87
C ASP A 255 -1.08 0.87 -20.58
N GLY A 256 -1.27 0.31 -19.39
CA GLY A 256 -2.48 -0.43 -19.03
C GLY A 256 -3.28 0.22 -17.90
N LYS A 257 -4.59 -0.05 -17.87
CA LYS A 257 -5.49 0.20 -16.74
C LYS A 257 -6.39 -1.02 -16.50
N ILE A 258 -6.62 -1.35 -15.24
CA ILE A 258 -7.52 -2.44 -14.84
C ILE A 258 -8.89 -1.87 -14.47
N LYS A 259 -9.96 -2.44 -15.02
CA LYS A 259 -11.34 -2.19 -14.60
C LYS A 259 -11.96 -3.50 -14.12
N LEU A 260 -12.13 -3.66 -12.80
CA LEU A 260 -12.89 -4.77 -12.22
C LEU A 260 -14.39 -4.53 -12.39
N SER A 261 -15.15 -5.62 -12.58
CA SER A 261 -16.61 -5.63 -12.51
C SER A 261 -17.08 -5.39 -11.07
N ASP A 262 -16.48 -6.12 -10.13
CA ASP A 262 -16.81 -6.11 -8.70
C ASP A 262 -15.57 -5.67 -7.91
N LYS A 263 -15.72 -4.62 -7.10
CA LYS A 263 -14.64 -4.07 -6.24
C LYS A 263 -14.79 -4.47 -4.77
N GLU A 264 -16.00 -4.86 -4.39
CA GLU A 264 -16.38 -5.24 -3.03
C GLU A 264 -17.13 -6.57 -3.09
N ILE A 265 -16.66 -7.55 -2.33
CA ILE A 265 -17.20 -8.92 -2.32
C ILE A 265 -17.64 -9.22 -0.89
N HIS A 266 -18.91 -9.53 -0.71
CA HIS A 266 -19.48 -9.88 0.60
C HIS A 266 -19.39 -11.39 0.77
N THR A 267 -18.77 -11.88 1.84
CA THR A 267 -18.51 -13.32 2.01
C THR A 267 -19.66 -14.05 2.69
N GLY A 268 -19.76 -15.35 2.41
CA GLY A 268 -20.78 -16.25 2.92
C GLY A 268 -20.53 -16.75 4.35
N GLN A 269 -21.09 -17.93 4.65
CA GLN A 269 -20.98 -18.58 5.97
C GLN A 269 -19.71 -19.45 6.15
N VAL A 270 -18.88 -19.58 5.12
CA VAL A 270 -17.77 -20.55 5.08
C VAL A 270 -16.43 -19.83 5.22
N GLU A 271 -15.53 -20.34 6.07
CA GLU A 271 -14.22 -19.73 6.38
C GLU A 271 -13.20 -19.74 5.21
N ALA A 272 -13.60 -20.35 4.08
CA ALA A 272 -12.90 -20.29 2.81
C ALA A 272 -13.94 -20.15 1.71
N GLU A 273 -13.81 -19.10 0.91
CA GLU A 273 -14.68 -18.84 -0.24
C GLU A 273 -13.82 -18.52 -1.46
N SER A 274 -14.34 -18.85 -2.65
CA SER A 274 -13.69 -18.50 -3.89
C SER A 274 -14.00 -17.05 -4.25
N ILE A 275 -12.99 -16.19 -4.25
CA ILE A 275 -13.01 -14.89 -4.91
C ILE A 275 -13.22 -15.16 -6.39
N LYS A 276 -14.41 -14.83 -6.89
CA LYS A 276 -14.77 -14.88 -8.30
C LYS A 276 -14.98 -13.45 -8.78
N THR A 277 -14.00 -12.93 -9.51
CA THR A 277 -14.04 -11.55 -10.02
C THR A 277 -13.72 -11.55 -11.51
N THR A 278 -14.41 -10.71 -12.26
CA THR A 278 -14.10 -10.43 -13.66
C THR A 278 -13.58 -9.01 -13.81
N GLY A 279 -12.82 -8.75 -14.86
CA GLY A 279 -12.35 -7.41 -15.17
C GLY A 279 -11.80 -7.30 -16.58
N ASP A 280 -11.59 -6.06 -17.01
CA ASP A 280 -10.92 -5.72 -18.26
C ASP A 280 -9.51 -5.20 -17.96
N LEU A 281 -8.51 -5.75 -18.63
CA LEU A 281 -7.22 -5.09 -18.85
C LEU A 281 -7.37 -4.25 -20.13
N ILE A 282 -7.39 -2.92 -19.97
CA ILE A 282 -7.46 -1.95 -21.06
C ILE A 282 -6.05 -1.45 -21.35
N LEU A 283 -5.57 -1.65 -22.57
CA LEU A 283 -4.23 -1.29 -23.03
C LEU A 283 -4.30 -0.16 -24.05
N GLN A 284 -3.50 0.89 -23.86
CA GLN A 284 -3.26 1.95 -24.86
C GLN A 284 -1.88 1.76 -25.49
N THR A 285 -1.84 1.08 -26.63
CA THR A 285 -0.63 0.84 -27.43
C THR A 285 -0.42 1.98 -28.42
N LEU A 286 0.75 2.63 -28.36
CA LEU A 286 1.20 3.60 -29.37
C LEU A 286 2.30 2.96 -30.21
N TYR A 287 2.23 3.07 -31.54
CA TYR A 287 3.20 2.47 -32.46
C TYR A 287 3.57 3.38 -33.64
N ILE A 288 4.63 3.00 -34.34
CA ILE A 288 5.11 3.62 -35.58
C ILE A 288 4.70 2.70 -36.74
N PRO A 289 4.02 3.22 -37.78
CA PRO A 289 3.64 2.41 -38.92
C PRO A 289 4.83 2.13 -39.85
N GLU A 290 4.72 1.10 -40.69
CA GLU A 290 5.72 0.79 -41.75
C GLU A 290 5.78 1.89 -42.81
N SER A 291 4.63 2.47 -43.15
CA SER A 291 4.49 3.61 -44.05
C SER A 291 3.68 4.72 -43.39
N ILE A 292 4.06 5.98 -43.62
CA ILE A 292 3.35 7.15 -43.09
C ILE A 292 2.11 7.40 -43.97
N ALA A 293 1.08 6.57 -43.77
CA ALA A 293 -0.25 6.81 -44.31
C ALA A 293 -0.88 8.04 -43.62
N GLU A 294 -1.64 8.83 -44.38
CA GLU A 294 -2.42 9.98 -43.87
C GLU A 294 -1.61 11.04 -43.09
N GLY A 295 -0.28 11.04 -43.22
CA GLY A 295 0.60 12.00 -42.52
C GLY A 295 0.80 11.71 -41.03
N GLU A 296 0.28 10.59 -40.49
CA GLU A 296 0.37 10.28 -39.06
C GLU A 296 1.74 9.67 -38.69
N PRO A 297 2.61 10.35 -37.91
CA PRO A 297 3.95 9.85 -37.58
C PRO A 297 3.93 8.73 -36.52
N MET A 298 2.76 8.44 -35.95
CA MET A 298 2.50 7.44 -34.92
C MET A 298 1.00 7.18 -34.81
N VAL A 299 0.63 5.96 -34.47
CA VAL A 299 -0.76 5.49 -34.46
C VAL A 299 -1.07 4.82 -33.12
N ALA A 300 -2.28 5.04 -32.61
CA ALA A 300 -2.76 4.46 -31.36
C ALA A 300 -3.77 3.32 -31.60
N ILE A 301 -3.74 2.32 -30.72
CA ILE A 301 -4.72 1.23 -30.59
C ILE A 301 -5.13 1.16 -29.12
N GLU A 302 -6.44 1.19 -28.85
CA GLU A 302 -6.98 0.75 -27.55
C GLU A 302 -7.43 -0.70 -27.70
N SER A 303 -6.94 -1.56 -26.81
CA SER A 303 -7.26 -2.99 -26.76
C SER A 303 -7.85 -3.35 -25.40
N ARG A 304 -8.81 -4.28 -25.37
CA ARG A 304 -9.45 -4.75 -24.15
C ARG A 304 -9.31 -6.27 -24.04
N ILE A 305 -8.62 -6.73 -23.00
CA ILE A 305 -8.50 -8.14 -22.66
C ILE A 305 -9.38 -8.41 -21.44
N PRO A 306 -10.54 -9.09 -21.59
CA PRO A 306 -11.34 -9.53 -20.47
C PRO A 306 -10.64 -10.69 -19.75
N PHE A 307 -10.54 -10.63 -18.43
CA PHE A 307 -10.01 -11.70 -17.59
C PHE A 307 -11.01 -12.09 -16.49
N LYS A 308 -10.88 -13.33 -16.01
CA LYS A 308 -11.59 -13.83 -14.83
C LYS A 308 -10.56 -14.44 -13.87
N ILE A 309 -10.68 -14.09 -12.59
CA ILE A 309 -10.03 -14.80 -11.50
C ILE A 309 -11.07 -15.65 -10.75
N ASP A 310 -10.64 -16.84 -10.33
CA ASP A 310 -11.40 -17.76 -9.49
C ASP A 310 -10.37 -18.36 -8.51
N THR A 311 -10.36 -17.92 -7.26
CA THR A 311 -9.28 -18.24 -6.30
C THR A 311 -9.80 -18.28 -4.88
N GLU A 312 -9.52 -19.36 -4.16
CA GLU A 312 -9.90 -19.50 -2.76
C GLU A 312 -9.06 -18.59 -1.86
N VAL A 313 -9.73 -17.75 -1.06
CA VAL A 313 -9.09 -16.94 -0.02
C VAL A 313 -9.82 -17.17 1.29
N LYS A 314 -9.05 -17.55 2.31
CA LYS A 314 -9.57 -17.76 3.67
C LYS A 314 -10.05 -16.45 4.25
N THR A 315 -11.32 -16.37 4.61
CA THR A 315 -12.04 -15.16 5.01
C THR A 315 -12.85 -15.46 6.28
N ALA A 316 -13.10 -14.44 7.09
CA ALA A 316 -14.05 -14.56 8.19
C ALA A 316 -15.48 -14.61 7.61
N PRO A 317 -16.40 -15.45 8.12
CA PRO A 317 -17.78 -15.47 7.66
C PRO A 317 -18.46 -14.09 7.78
N PHE A 318 -19.22 -13.70 6.76
CA PHE A 318 -19.88 -12.38 6.67
C PHE A 318 -18.90 -11.19 6.81
N SER A 319 -17.73 -11.30 6.17
CA SER A 319 -16.78 -10.20 5.97
C SER A 319 -16.99 -9.51 4.63
N ASP A 320 -16.67 -8.22 4.57
CA ASP A 320 -16.56 -7.50 3.29
C ASP A 320 -15.10 -7.56 2.82
N LEU A 321 -14.87 -7.78 1.53
CA LEU A 321 -13.54 -7.82 0.93
C LEU A 321 -13.42 -6.77 -0.18
N THR A 322 -12.55 -5.77 0.01
CA THR A 322 -12.18 -4.81 -1.05
C THR A 322 -11.03 -5.36 -1.89
N VAL A 323 -11.15 -5.22 -3.21
CA VAL A 323 -10.16 -5.64 -4.20
C VAL A 323 -9.56 -4.42 -4.90
N THR A 324 -8.28 -4.12 -4.66
CA THR A 324 -7.53 -3.05 -5.33
C THR A 324 -6.58 -3.64 -6.36
N PRO A 325 -6.78 -3.42 -7.67
CA PRO A 325 -5.89 -3.92 -8.71
C PRO A 325 -4.69 -2.99 -8.94
N SER A 326 -3.53 -3.56 -9.22
CA SER A 326 -2.36 -2.89 -9.78
C SER A 326 -1.74 -3.72 -10.90
N ILE A 327 -0.93 -3.09 -11.75
CA ILE A 327 -0.17 -3.76 -12.81
C ILE A 327 1.30 -3.79 -12.37
N GLU A 328 1.90 -4.97 -12.39
CA GLU A 328 3.32 -5.18 -12.03
C GLU A 328 4.23 -5.18 -13.28
N SER A 329 3.77 -5.75 -14.41
CA SER A 329 4.49 -5.68 -15.69
C SER A 329 3.53 -5.66 -16.88
N ILE A 330 3.99 -5.05 -17.99
CA ILE A 330 3.42 -5.20 -19.34
C ILE A 330 4.59 -5.39 -20.29
N ASP A 331 4.76 -6.63 -20.75
CA ASP A 331 5.75 -7.04 -21.72
C ASP A 331 5.06 -7.33 -23.06
N TYR A 332 5.74 -7.11 -24.19
CA TYR A 332 5.17 -7.36 -25.51
C TYR A 332 6.18 -7.88 -26.52
N THR A 333 5.69 -8.50 -27.60
CA THR A 333 6.50 -8.97 -28.71
C THR A 333 5.72 -8.84 -30.01
N VAL A 334 6.24 -8.06 -30.97
CA VAL A 334 5.65 -7.97 -32.32
C VAL A 334 5.85 -9.32 -33.02
N ILE A 335 4.78 -9.90 -33.55
CA ILE A 335 4.81 -11.16 -34.29
C ILE A 335 4.93 -10.86 -35.79
N ASN A 336 4.15 -9.88 -36.28
CA ASN A 336 4.27 -9.29 -37.61
C ASN A 336 3.56 -7.92 -37.66
N GLU A 337 3.56 -7.30 -38.84
CA GLU A 337 2.84 -6.07 -39.22
C GLU A 337 1.37 -5.97 -38.78
N ARG A 338 0.69 -7.10 -38.53
CA ARG A 338 -0.73 -7.17 -38.17
C ARG A 338 -1.01 -7.79 -36.81
N LYS A 339 0.01 -8.21 -36.07
CA LYS A 339 -0.14 -8.98 -34.82
C LYS A 339 1.00 -8.76 -33.84
N PHE A 340 0.66 -8.54 -32.58
CA PHE A 340 1.63 -8.51 -31.47
C PHE A 340 1.07 -9.26 -30.25
N LYS A 341 1.94 -9.96 -29.54
CA LYS A 341 1.64 -10.63 -28.28
C LYS A 341 1.89 -9.67 -27.11
N VAL A 342 1.05 -9.76 -26.09
CA VAL A 342 1.22 -9.09 -24.80
C VAL A 342 1.29 -10.14 -23.69
N LYS A 343 2.16 -9.90 -22.70
CA LYS A 343 2.22 -10.63 -21.44
C LYS A 343 2.11 -9.59 -20.32
N ALA A 344 1.09 -9.65 -19.48
CA ALA A 344 0.88 -8.70 -18.39
C ALA A 344 0.73 -9.42 -17.05
N THR A 345 1.36 -8.85 -16.02
CA THR A 345 1.23 -9.33 -14.64
C THR A 345 0.38 -8.35 -13.85
N VAL A 346 -0.75 -8.81 -13.34
CA VAL A 346 -1.72 -8.00 -12.57
C VAL A 346 -1.76 -8.51 -11.14
N ALA A 347 -1.55 -7.64 -10.16
CA ALA A 347 -1.68 -7.97 -8.75
C ALA A 347 -3.01 -7.44 -8.20
N LEU A 348 -3.71 -8.26 -7.43
CA LEU A 348 -4.89 -7.88 -6.67
C LEU A 348 -4.51 -7.79 -5.19
N ALA A 349 -4.45 -6.58 -4.66
CA ALA A 349 -4.34 -6.34 -3.23
C ALA A 349 -5.72 -6.49 -2.58
N LEU A 350 -5.79 -7.36 -1.56
CA LEU A 350 -7.03 -7.81 -0.94
C LEU A 350 -7.09 -7.35 0.52
N ARG A 351 -8.18 -6.67 0.89
CA ARG A 351 -8.37 -6.11 2.23
C ARG A 351 -9.73 -6.49 2.80
N GLU A 352 -9.71 -7.29 3.86
CA GLU A 352 -10.89 -7.81 4.55
C GLU A 352 -11.31 -6.89 5.70
N TYR A 353 -12.61 -6.70 5.85
CA TYR A 353 -13.29 -6.01 6.95
C TYR A 353 -14.21 -7.03 7.62
N SER A 354 -13.77 -7.58 8.76
CA SER A 354 -14.49 -8.65 9.46
C SER A 354 -15.19 -8.10 10.70
N ASN A 355 -16.50 -8.34 10.82
CA ASN A 355 -17.27 -8.05 12.03
C ASN A 355 -16.83 -8.96 13.18
N VAL A 356 -16.42 -8.40 14.32
CA VAL A 356 -15.95 -9.15 15.48
C VAL A 356 -16.80 -8.83 16.72
N ASP A 357 -17.48 -9.86 17.25
CA ASP A 357 -18.17 -9.85 18.54
C ASP A 357 -17.26 -10.44 19.64
N ILE A 358 -16.66 -9.58 20.45
CA ILE A 358 -15.81 -9.98 21.58
C ILE A 358 -16.67 -10.01 22.85
N GLU A 359 -16.76 -11.16 23.51
CA GLU A 359 -17.32 -11.27 24.86
C GLU A 359 -16.21 -11.13 25.91
N ILE A 360 -16.36 -10.15 26.79
CA ILE A 360 -15.36 -9.75 27.80
C ILE A 360 -15.93 -10.07 29.18
N PHE A 361 -15.22 -10.88 29.95
CA PHE A 361 -15.59 -11.21 31.33
C PHE A 361 -15.36 -10.02 32.27
N GLU A 362 -16.35 -9.70 33.10
CA GLU A 362 -16.33 -8.57 34.04
C GLU A 362 -16.54 -8.97 35.52
N GLY A 363 -16.92 -10.23 35.79
CA GLY A 363 -17.06 -10.76 37.15
C GLY A 363 -18.11 -11.86 37.26
N ILE A 364 -18.34 -12.37 38.47
CA ILE A 364 -19.42 -13.31 38.78
C ILE A 364 -20.39 -12.62 39.74
N ARG A 365 -21.70 -12.74 39.48
CA ARG A 365 -22.73 -12.19 40.37
C ARG A 365 -22.71 -12.93 41.72
N ASP A 366 -22.82 -12.15 42.79
CA ASP A 366 -22.89 -12.62 44.18
C ASP A 366 -21.62 -13.36 44.70
N GLU A 367 -20.47 -13.25 44.01
CA GLU A 367 -19.21 -13.92 44.34
C GLU A 367 -18.00 -12.97 44.27
N GLU A 368 -17.20 -12.89 45.35
CA GLU A 368 -15.99 -12.05 45.39
C GLU A 368 -14.77 -12.74 44.74
N VAL A 369 -14.61 -12.53 43.44
CA VAL A 369 -13.41 -12.95 42.69
C VAL A 369 -12.36 -11.87 42.58
N GLN A 370 -11.10 -12.29 42.66
CA GLN A 370 -9.92 -11.49 42.33
C GLN A 370 -9.65 -11.65 40.84
N MET A 371 -9.40 -10.54 40.13
CA MET A 371 -9.18 -10.52 38.68
C MET A 371 -7.91 -9.73 38.35
N LEU A 372 -7.05 -10.30 37.51
CA LEU A 372 -5.95 -9.60 36.86
C LEU A 372 -6.50 -9.02 35.57
N LYS A 373 -6.35 -7.70 35.43
CA LYS A 373 -6.72 -6.98 34.22
C LYS A 373 -5.50 -6.52 33.45
N GLU A 374 -5.64 -6.44 32.14
CA GLU A 374 -4.81 -5.60 31.28
C GLU A 374 -5.70 -4.62 30.48
N THR A 375 -5.12 -3.52 30.03
CA THR A 375 -5.78 -2.57 29.14
C THR A 375 -5.30 -2.84 27.73
N ILE A 376 -6.23 -3.12 26.82
CA ILE A 376 -5.95 -3.41 25.42
C ILE A 376 -6.39 -2.25 24.53
N ASN A 377 -5.65 -2.01 23.44
CA ASN A 377 -5.93 -0.96 22.47
C ASN A 377 -6.28 -1.59 21.13
N LEU A 378 -7.53 -1.43 20.70
CA LEU A 378 -8.07 -2.00 19.46
C LEU A 378 -8.47 -0.88 18.50
N THR A 379 -8.48 -1.13 17.20
CA THR A 379 -9.00 -0.18 16.21
C THR A 379 -10.21 -0.76 15.48
N ASP A 380 -11.25 0.07 15.43
CA ASP A 380 -12.54 -0.18 14.81
C ASP A 380 -12.68 0.65 13.53
N VAL A 381 -13.13 0.05 12.43
CA VAL A 381 -13.58 0.80 11.23
C VAL A 381 -14.99 1.33 11.48
N ALA A 382 -15.06 2.34 12.34
CA ALA A 382 -16.32 2.95 12.77
C ALA A 382 -17.18 3.47 11.61
N PHE A 383 -16.56 3.84 10.48
CA PHE A 383 -17.26 4.25 9.26
C PHE A 383 -16.50 3.81 8.00
N ARG A 384 -17.23 3.26 7.02
CA ARG A 384 -16.76 2.94 5.67
C ARG A 384 -17.87 3.32 4.69
N LYS A 385 -17.56 4.12 3.65
CA LYS A 385 -18.54 4.52 2.63
C LYS A 385 -17.85 4.90 1.33
N THR A 386 -18.40 4.43 0.21
CA THR A 386 -17.97 4.80 -1.15
C THR A 386 -19.08 5.63 -1.80
N GLU A 387 -18.73 6.81 -2.33
CA GLU A 387 -19.66 7.68 -3.07
C GLU A 387 -19.04 8.03 -4.43
N ALA A 388 -19.84 7.91 -5.51
CA ALA A 388 -19.40 8.26 -6.86
C ALA A 388 -19.73 9.71 -7.22
N THR A 389 -18.78 10.40 -7.85
CA THR A 389 -18.92 11.76 -8.39
C THR A 389 -18.68 11.74 -9.90
N GLU A 390 -19.60 12.34 -10.65
CA GLU A 390 -19.40 12.65 -12.08
C GLU A 390 -18.67 13.99 -12.20
N ILE A 391 -17.63 14.04 -13.02
CA ILE A 391 -16.82 15.23 -13.32
C ILE A 391 -16.90 15.46 -14.83
N LYS A 392 -17.30 16.67 -15.23
CA LYS A 392 -17.38 17.12 -16.63
C LYS A 392 -16.70 18.48 -16.75
N GLU A 393 -15.57 18.53 -17.45
CA GLU A 393 -14.72 19.72 -17.53
C GLU A 393 -14.19 19.95 -18.95
N ASP A 394 -14.25 21.20 -19.43
CA ASP A 394 -13.82 21.59 -20.78
C ASP A 394 -12.40 22.21 -20.73
N LEU A 395 -11.40 21.33 -20.83
CA LEU A 395 -9.98 21.66 -20.74
C LEU A 395 -9.53 22.35 -22.03
N THR A 396 -9.45 23.69 -21.99
CA THR A 396 -9.14 24.53 -23.16
C THR A 396 -7.63 24.60 -23.44
N LEU A 397 -7.22 24.45 -24.70
CA LEU A 397 -5.84 24.63 -25.15
C LEU A 397 -5.37 26.09 -25.02
N LYS A 398 -4.05 26.29 -24.97
CA LYS A 398 -3.43 27.63 -25.02
C LYS A 398 -3.37 28.11 -26.47
N ASP A 399 -3.45 29.42 -26.72
CA ASP A 399 -3.37 30.03 -28.07
C ASP A 399 -2.10 29.64 -28.88
N THR A 400 -1.05 29.17 -28.20
CA THR A 400 0.21 28.71 -28.80
C THR A 400 0.21 27.23 -29.18
N MET A 401 -0.87 26.50 -28.96
CA MET A 401 -1.02 25.08 -29.28
C MET A 401 -1.82 24.90 -30.57
N PRO A 402 -1.46 23.92 -31.43
CA PRO A 402 -2.21 23.62 -32.64
C PRO A 402 -3.55 22.96 -32.32
N GLU A 403 -4.49 23.08 -33.26
CA GLU A 403 -5.84 22.55 -33.20
C GLU A 403 -5.86 21.01 -33.22
N ILE A 404 -6.74 20.40 -32.41
CA ILE A 404 -6.79 18.95 -32.20
C ILE A 404 -7.43 18.25 -33.40
N GLN A 405 -6.60 17.60 -34.23
CA GLN A 405 -7.09 16.66 -35.25
C GLN A 405 -7.56 15.35 -34.61
N LYS A 406 -6.74 14.76 -33.71
CA LYS A 406 -6.93 13.39 -33.20
C LYS A 406 -6.25 13.17 -31.84
N ILE A 407 -6.98 12.73 -30.82
CA ILE A 407 -6.38 12.27 -29.56
C ILE A 407 -5.76 10.88 -29.79
N LEU A 408 -4.52 10.68 -29.35
CA LEU A 408 -3.77 9.42 -29.48
C LEU A 408 -3.71 8.62 -28.18
N LYS A 409 -3.43 9.29 -27.06
CA LYS A 409 -3.12 8.65 -25.77
C LYS A 409 -3.45 9.59 -24.62
N TYR A 410 -3.84 9.06 -23.47
CA TYR A 410 -3.98 9.89 -22.26
C TYR A 410 -3.87 9.08 -20.97
N ASP A 411 -3.28 9.71 -19.96
CA ASP A 411 -3.41 9.30 -18.56
C ASP A 411 -4.04 10.41 -17.72
N VAL A 412 -4.68 9.98 -16.64
CA VAL A 412 -5.46 10.82 -15.74
C VAL A 412 -5.32 10.22 -14.36
N ASN A 413 -4.87 11.04 -13.42
CA ASN A 413 -4.62 10.69 -12.02
C ASN A 413 -5.44 11.59 -11.10
N VAL A 414 -6.01 11.01 -10.04
CA VAL A 414 -6.78 11.74 -9.02
C VAL A 414 -6.01 11.69 -7.72
N VAL A 415 -5.78 12.85 -7.11
CA VAL A 415 -4.87 13.02 -5.97
C VAL A 415 -5.54 13.86 -4.89
N GLU A 416 -5.44 13.43 -3.62
CA GLU A 416 -5.98 14.21 -2.50
C GLU A 416 -5.17 15.52 -2.32
N ASN A 417 -5.85 16.67 -2.36
CA ASN A 417 -5.27 17.96 -2.00
C ASN A 417 -5.42 18.21 -0.50
N HIS A 418 -6.60 17.90 0.05
CA HIS A 418 -6.94 18.14 1.44
C HIS A 418 -8.21 17.37 1.84
N LYS A 419 -8.23 16.81 3.06
CA LYS A 419 -9.45 16.28 3.71
C LYS A 419 -9.75 17.00 5.02
N GLN A 420 -11.01 17.43 5.18
CA GLN A 420 -11.55 17.95 6.43
C GLN A 420 -12.72 17.08 6.89
N ILE A 421 -12.56 16.38 8.01
CA ILE A 421 -13.63 15.54 8.60
C ILE A 421 -14.30 16.31 9.73
N THR A 422 -15.63 16.35 9.71
CA THR A 422 -16.49 16.96 10.74
C THR A 422 -17.41 15.91 11.33
N LYS A 423 -18.32 16.29 12.25
CA LYS A 423 -19.30 15.37 12.84
C LYS A 423 -20.46 15.00 11.92
N GLU A 424 -20.64 15.70 10.80
CA GLU A 424 -21.80 15.52 9.88
C GLU A 424 -21.36 15.08 8.47
N LYS A 425 -20.16 15.50 8.06
CA LYS A 425 -19.61 15.23 6.72
C LYS A 425 -18.09 15.22 6.70
N ALA A 426 -17.51 14.49 5.76
CA ALA A 426 -16.18 14.77 5.25
C ALA A 426 -16.28 15.72 4.05
N VAL A 427 -15.29 16.61 3.93
CA VAL A 427 -15.03 17.43 2.75
C VAL A 427 -13.70 16.97 2.19
N ILE A 428 -13.70 16.48 0.96
CA ILE A 428 -12.52 15.94 0.28
C ILE A 428 -12.28 16.80 -0.95
N ASN A 429 -11.16 17.53 -0.97
CA ASN A 429 -10.69 18.27 -2.13
C ASN A 429 -9.64 17.44 -2.85
N ALA A 430 -9.79 17.27 -4.17
CA ALA A 430 -8.87 16.48 -4.98
C ALA A 430 -8.55 17.17 -6.31
N SER A 431 -7.30 17.04 -6.75
CA SER A 431 -6.88 17.41 -8.10
C SER A 431 -7.11 16.25 -9.06
N VAL A 432 -7.56 16.57 -10.27
CA VAL A 432 -7.47 15.69 -11.43
C VAL A 432 -6.40 16.24 -12.37
N TYR A 433 -5.30 15.51 -12.49
CA TYR A 433 -4.22 15.81 -13.43
C TYR A 433 -4.40 14.97 -14.69
N CYS A 434 -4.27 15.57 -15.88
CA CYS A 434 -4.50 14.93 -17.17
C CYS A 434 -3.32 15.17 -18.12
N ASN A 435 -2.67 14.09 -18.57
CA ASN A 435 -1.70 14.13 -19.66
C ASN A 435 -2.39 13.63 -20.94
N VAL A 436 -2.31 14.38 -22.03
CA VAL A 436 -2.98 14.05 -23.29
C VAL A 436 -2.02 14.19 -24.47
N MET A 437 -1.80 13.11 -25.20
CA MET A 437 -1.11 13.09 -26.48
C MET A 437 -2.13 13.25 -27.59
N TYR A 438 -1.94 14.21 -28.48
CA TYR A 438 -2.79 14.41 -29.64
C TYR A 438 -1.99 14.80 -30.88
N LEU A 439 -2.53 14.52 -32.06
CA LEU A 439 -2.08 15.09 -33.33
C LEU A 439 -2.70 16.48 -33.49
N GLY A 440 -1.85 17.48 -33.57
CA GLY A 440 -2.20 18.86 -33.85
C GLY A 440 -1.96 19.22 -35.31
N ALA A 441 -2.91 19.94 -35.92
CA ALA A 441 -2.77 20.46 -37.27
C ALA A 441 -1.56 21.39 -37.39
N ASP A 442 -0.65 21.11 -38.32
CA ASP A 442 0.52 21.95 -38.55
C ASP A 442 0.13 23.28 -39.22
N ALA A 443 0.49 24.40 -38.60
CA ALA A 443 0.23 25.74 -39.10
C ALA A 443 1.37 26.29 -39.99
N ALA A 444 2.44 25.52 -40.21
CA ALA A 444 3.67 25.96 -40.88
C ALA A 444 4.24 24.96 -41.92
N GLY A 445 3.81 23.70 -41.90
CA GLY A 445 4.29 22.67 -42.85
C GLY A 445 3.89 22.94 -44.30
N GLU A 446 4.84 22.83 -45.23
CA GLU A 446 4.51 22.69 -46.66
C GLU A 446 3.82 21.34 -46.89
N ALA A 447 2.73 21.32 -47.66
CA ALA A 447 1.98 20.11 -47.94
C ALA A 447 2.87 19.00 -48.52
N ILE A 448 2.77 17.79 -47.95
CA ILE A 448 3.52 16.63 -48.41
C ILE A 448 2.96 16.21 -49.77
N LYS A 449 3.70 16.50 -50.84
CA LYS A 449 3.36 16.09 -52.20
C LYS A 449 3.72 14.63 -52.39
N SER A 450 2.71 13.78 -52.41
CA SER A 450 2.78 12.47 -53.06
C SER A 450 3.00 12.66 -54.57
N ASP A 451 3.83 11.82 -55.19
CA ASP A 451 4.16 11.90 -56.62
C ASP A 451 3.02 11.43 -57.57
N GLU A 452 1.83 11.10 -57.04
CA GLU A 452 0.66 10.63 -57.80
C GLU A 452 -0.67 11.28 -57.33
N ASP A 453 -1.13 12.33 -58.02
CA ASP A 453 -2.51 12.88 -58.11
C ASP A 453 -3.48 12.68 -56.91
N THR A 454 -2.97 12.81 -55.68
CA THR A 454 -3.70 12.62 -54.42
C THR A 454 -3.68 13.91 -53.61
N ALA A 455 -4.65 14.07 -52.70
CA ALA A 455 -4.86 15.33 -51.99
C ALA A 455 -3.66 15.74 -51.14
N GLU A 456 -3.44 17.04 -51.02
CA GLU A 456 -2.44 17.63 -50.12
C GLU A 456 -2.71 17.17 -48.68
N VAL A 457 -1.83 16.31 -48.15
CA VAL A 457 -1.93 15.81 -46.78
C VAL A 457 -1.31 16.84 -45.83
N GLU A 458 -2.15 17.43 -44.97
CA GLU A 458 -1.70 18.27 -43.87
C GLU A 458 -0.82 17.45 -42.92
N ALA A 459 0.40 17.91 -42.64
CA ALA A 459 1.28 17.24 -41.70
C ALA A 459 0.69 17.30 -40.28
N ALA A 460 0.70 16.17 -39.57
CA ALA A 460 0.11 16.03 -38.25
C ALA A 460 1.21 15.95 -37.18
N THR A 461 1.36 17.00 -36.36
CA THR A 461 2.44 17.05 -35.35
C THR A 461 1.97 16.51 -34.00
N PRO A 462 2.69 15.59 -33.33
CA PRO A 462 2.27 15.10 -32.02
C PRO A 462 2.59 16.12 -30.92
N VAL A 463 1.64 16.36 -30.03
CA VAL A 463 1.69 17.38 -28.98
C VAL A 463 1.24 16.78 -27.65
N LEU A 464 1.94 17.16 -26.58
CA LEU A 464 1.49 16.96 -25.21
C LEU A 464 0.68 18.19 -24.74
N TYR A 465 -0.54 17.93 -24.28
CA TYR A 465 -1.25 18.83 -23.37
C TYR A 465 -1.16 18.26 -21.95
N GLN A 466 -0.83 19.11 -20.97
CA GLN A 466 -0.94 18.80 -19.54
C GLN A 466 -1.98 19.74 -18.94
N GLY A 467 -3.08 19.16 -18.44
CA GLY A 467 -4.19 19.86 -17.83
C GLY A 467 -4.35 19.52 -16.34
N LYS A 468 -4.97 20.45 -15.60
CA LYS A 468 -5.39 20.24 -14.22
C LYS A 468 -6.80 20.79 -14.04
N THR A 469 -7.64 20.05 -13.32
CA THR A 469 -8.89 20.55 -12.72
C THR A 469 -8.97 20.07 -11.26
N GLU A 470 -9.90 20.60 -10.47
CA GLU A 470 -10.08 20.28 -9.06
C GLU A 470 -11.56 20.09 -8.73
N PHE A 471 -11.88 19.16 -7.83
CA PHE A 471 -13.24 18.94 -7.35
C PHE A 471 -13.29 18.79 -5.83
N THR A 472 -14.46 19.11 -5.26
CA THR A 472 -14.77 18.91 -3.83
C THR A 472 -15.94 17.95 -3.69
N GLN A 473 -15.72 16.84 -2.99
CA GLN A 473 -16.75 15.86 -2.64
C GLN A 473 -17.18 15.98 -1.18
N PHE A 474 -18.49 15.81 -0.92
CA PHE A 474 -19.12 16.01 0.38
C PHE A 474 -19.75 14.73 0.92
N ILE A 475 -18.92 13.78 1.37
CA ILE A 475 -19.38 12.48 1.89
C ILE A 475 -20.08 12.67 3.23
N ARG A 476 -21.37 12.35 3.31
CA ARG A 476 -22.16 12.48 4.55
C ARG A 476 -21.92 11.33 5.52
N LEU A 477 -21.73 11.67 6.79
CA LEU A 477 -21.56 10.73 7.90
C LEU A 477 -22.92 10.44 8.57
N ASP A 478 -23.91 10.08 7.75
CA ASP A 478 -25.27 9.76 8.20
C ASP A 478 -25.36 8.31 8.73
N GLY A 479 -26.11 8.08 9.82
CA GLY A 479 -26.44 6.74 10.35
C GLY A 479 -25.80 6.38 11.69
N ASP A 480 -26.06 5.16 12.17
CA ASP A 480 -25.55 4.63 13.46
C ASP A 480 -24.01 4.52 13.50
N ASN A 481 -23.37 4.49 12.33
CA ASN A 481 -21.93 4.44 12.12
C ASN A 481 -21.24 5.83 12.18
N ASN A 482 -21.95 6.88 12.61
CA ASN A 482 -21.33 8.17 12.89
C ASN A 482 -20.42 8.06 14.14
N PRO A 483 -19.12 8.43 14.08
CA PRO A 483 -18.22 8.34 15.23
C PRO A 483 -18.62 9.35 16.33
N ALA A 484 -19.51 8.89 17.22
CA ALA A 484 -20.30 9.71 18.13
C ALA A 484 -19.54 10.78 18.92
N GLY A 485 -19.45 11.98 18.34
CA GLY A 485 -18.98 13.19 19.00
C GLY A 485 -17.45 13.33 19.17
N GLN A 486 -16.66 12.34 18.76
CA GLN A 486 -15.18 12.36 18.82
C GLN A 486 -14.56 12.57 17.44
N ASN A 487 -13.33 13.07 17.39
CA ASN A 487 -12.54 13.05 16.16
C ASN A 487 -12.11 11.59 15.87
N PRO A 488 -12.00 11.17 14.59
CA PRO A 488 -11.47 9.86 14.26
C PRO A 488 -9.98 9.77 14.65
N ALA A 489 -9.52 8.57 15.02
CA ALA A 489 -8.12 8.28 15.32
C ALA A 489 -7.23 8.29 14.06
N GLY A 490 -7.85 8.09 12.89
CA GLY A 490 -7.24 8.22 11.58
C GLY A 490 -8.29 8.07 10.47
N SER A 491 -7.89 8.24 9.23
CA SER A 491 -8.79 8.09 8.07
C SER A 491 -8.02 7.67 6.82
N ARG A 492 -8.64 6.87 5.95
CA ARG A 492 -8.16 6.63 4.58
C ARG A 492 -9.15 7.22 3.58
N VAL A 493 -8.63 7.87 2.55
CA VAL A 493 -9.37 8.23 1.34
C VAL A 493 -8.72 7.48 0.18
N ASN A 494 -9.52 6.96 -0.75
CA ASN A 494 -9.05 6.47 -2.03
C ASN A 494 -9.93 6.96 -3.18
N PHE A 495 -9.41 6.91 -4.41
CA PHE A 495 -10.11 7.30 -5.62
C PHE A 495 -9.99 6.17 -6.65
N THR A 496 -11.11 5.71 -7.19
CA THR A 496 -11.11 4.75 -8.29
C THR A 496 -11.91 5.29 -9.46
N ILE A 497 -11.25 5.54 -10.59
CA ILE A 497 -11.90 6.03 -11.81
C ILE A 497 -12.75 4.89 -12.40
N SER A 498 -14.08 4.99 -12.32
CA SER A 498 -15.01 3.95 -12.76
C SER A 498 -15.38 4.08 -14.25
N SER A 499 -15.28 5.28 -14.81
CA SER A 499 -15.27 5.52 -16.26
C SER A 499 -14.45 6.77 -16.59
N LEU A 500 -13.78 6.77 -17.73
CA LEU A 500 -12.99 7.89 -18.24
C LEU A 500 -13.12 7.99 -19.76
N ASN A 501 -13.43 9.17 -20.27
CA ASN A 501 -13.46 9.46 -21.69
C ASN A 501 -13.04 10.92 -21.93
N LEU A 502 -12.09 11.10 -22.86
CA LEU A 502 -11.66 12.43 -23.32
C LEU A 502 -12.05 12.58 -24.79
N THR A 503 -12.67 13.69 -25.16
CA THR A 503 -13.04 14.00 -26.56
C THR A 503 -12.57 15.39 -26.98
N ALA A 504 -12.38 15.61 -28.28
CA ALA A 504 -12.06 16.92 -28.83
C ALA A 504 -13.34 17.65 -29.25
N LYS A 505 -13.55 18.86 -28.71
CA LYS A 505 -14.66 19.78 -29.00
C LYS A 505 -14.19 20.99 -29.78
N GLU A 506 -15.08 21.49 -30.64
CA GLU A 506 -14.97 22.81 -31.25
C GLU A 506 -15.23 23.92 -30.21
N ASP A 507 -14.44 25.00 -30.30
CA ASP A 507 -14.61 26.24 -29.55
C ASP A 507 -15.67 27.16 -30.17
N GLY A 508 -15.89 28.33 -29.57
CA GLY A 508 -16.84 29.33 -30.07
C GLY A 508 -16.51 29.92 -31.46
N ASN A 509 -15.35 29.58 -32.03
CA ASN A 509 -14.91 29.98 -33.37
C ASN A 509 -14.97 28.81 -34.38
N GLY A 510 -15.38 27.61 -33.95
CA GLY A 510 -15.43 26.40 -34.78
C GLY A 510 -14.09 25.65 -34.89
N LYS A 511 -13.13 25.91 -34.00
CA LYS A 511 -11.83 25.21 -33.96
C LYS A 511 -11.76 24.19 -32.84
N LYS A 512 -11.20 23.01 -33.07
CA LYS A 512 -11.03 21.94 -32.07
C LYS A 512 -9.96 22.25 -31.01
N ASN A 513 -10.23 23.22 -30.14
CA ASN A 513 -9.32 23.73 -29.12
C ASN A 513 -9.72 23.34 -27.68
N ILE A 514 -10.72 22.47 -27.51
CA ILE A 514 -11.22 22.05 -26.18
C ILE A 514 -11.13 20.53 -26.07
N ILE A 515 -10.62 20.05 -24.93
CA ILE A 515 -10.67 18.64 -24.54
C ILE A 515 -11.77 18.49 -23.49
N GLU A 516 -12.89 17.88 -23.85
CA GLU A 516 -13.92 17.51 -22.87
C GLU A 516 -13.45 16.30 -22.08
N LEU A 517 -13.24 16.48 -20.77
CA LEU A 517 -13.04 15.41 -19.81
C LEU A 517 -14.40 14.99 -19.24
N ASN A 518 -14.86 13.77 -19.57
CA ASN A 518 -15.95 13.10 -18.88
C ASN A 518 -15.39 11.96 -18.03
N MET A 519 -15.57 12.00 -16.71
CA MET A 519 -15.17 10.89 -15.84
C MET A 519 -16.11 10.67 -14.66
N ASN A 520 -16.16 9.44 -14.17
CA ASN A 520 -16.76 9.11 -12.88
C ASN A 520 -15.65 8.63 -11.94
N VAL A 521 -15.63 9.19 -10.73
CA VAL A 521 -14.67 8.86 -9.67
C VAL A 521 -15.45 8.31 -8.49
N ASP A 522 -15.15 7.07 -8.11
CA ASP A 522 -15.65 6.47 -6.88
C ASP A 522 -14.66 6.84 -5.77
N THR A 523 -15.10 7.66 -4.81
CA THR A 523 -14.29 8.04 -3.64
C THR A 523 -14.70 7.21 -2.44
N GLY A 524 -13.78 6.36 -1.97
CA GLY A 524 -13.93 5.60 -0.73
C GLY A 524 -13.39 6.39 0.46
N LEU A 525 -14.15 6.42 1.56
CA LEU A 525 -13.75 7.00 2.84
C LEU A 525 -13.87 5.95 3.96
N GLU A 526 -12.80 5.80 4.71
CA GLU A 526 -12.73 5.04 5.97
C GLU A 526 -12.39 5.97 7.12
N LEU A 527 -13.08 5.83 8.25
CA LEU A 527 -12.74 6.47 9.52
C LEU A 527 -12.41 5.41 10.56
N TYR A 528 -11.25 5.56 11.20
CA TYR A 528 -10.79 4.67 12.26
C TYR A 528 -11.08 5.26 13.63
N LYS A 529 -11.38 4.38 14.58
CA LYS A 529 -11.63 4.73 15.98
C LYS A 529 -10.82 3.78 16.87
N ASN A 530 -9.97 4.34 17.73
CA ASN A 530 -9.28 3.52 18.73
C ASN A 530 -10.20 3.30 19.94
N ILE A 531 -10.18 2.09 20.46
CA ILE A 531 -11.00 1.61 21.57
C ILE A 531 -10.04 1.06 22.63
N GLU A 532 -9.94 1.78 23.74
CA GLU A 532 -9.29 1.34 24.97
C GLU A 532 -10.30 0.52 25.80
N LYS A 533 -9.92 -0.68 26.25
CA LYS A 533 -10.78 -1.54 27.07
C LYS A 533 -9.98 -2.37 28.07
N GLU A 534 -10.41 -2.39 29.32
CA GLU A 534 -9.94 -3.38 30.30
C GLU A 534 -10.50 -4.77 29.99
N VAL A 535 -9.64 -5.80 30.00
CA VAL A 535 -10.01 -7.22 29.87
C VAL A 535 -9.36 -8.05 30.99
N VAL A 536 -9.97 -9.16 31.36
CA VAL A 536 -9.47 -10.05 32.42
C VAL A 536 -8.65 -11.19 31.82
N THR A 537 -7.41 -11.34 32.30
CA THR A 537 -6.42 -12.33 31.83
C THR A 537 -6.17 -13.47 32.82
N ASP A 538 -6.47 -13.27 34.11
CA ASP A 538 -6.46 -14.29 35.15
C ASP A 538 -7.53 -13.99 36.20
N VAL A 539 -8.17 -15.02 36.75
CA VAL A 539 -9.16 -14.95 37.83
C VAL A 539 -8.90 -16.01 38.90
N TYR A 540 -9.11 -15.66 40.18
CA TYR A 540 -9.17 -16.62 41.29
C TYR A 540 -10.17 -16.19 42.36
N HIS A 541 -10.47 -17.08 43.30
CA HIS A 541 -11.40 -16.84 44.40
C HIS A 541 -10.77 -17.26 45.74
N HIS A 542 -11.24 -16.70 46.86
CA HIS A 542 -10.63 -16.91 48.17
C HIS A 542 -10.93 -18.29 48.79
N LEU A 543 -12.14 -18.83 48.59
CA LEU A 543 -12.58 -20.09 49.22
C LEU A 543 -12.68 -21.27 48.24
N LYS A 544 -13.44 -21.08 47.14
CA LYS A 544 -13.58 -22.00 46.02
C LYS A 544 -12.37 -21.98 45.08
N ASP A 545 -12.07 -23.11 44.43
CA ASP A 545 -11.17 -23.16 43.28
C ASP A 545 -11.96 -22.88 41.99
N ILE A 546 -11.34 -22.15 41.06
CA ILE A 546 -11.88 -21.85 39.72
C ILE A 546 -11.09 -22.63 38.67
N GLN A 547 -11.80 -23.14 37.66
CA GLN A 547 -11.24 -23.52 36.37
C GLN A 547 -11.83 -22.62 35.28
N TYR A 548 -10.99 -22.23 34.32
CA TYR A 548 -11.36 -21.40 33.17
C TYR A 548 -10.48 -21.78 31.97
N ASP A 549 -10.92 -21.41 30.78
CA ASP A 549 -10.14 -21.49 29.54
C ASP A 549 -9.65 -20.10 29.13
N THR A 550 -8.62 -20.00 28.29
CA THR A 550 -8.15 -18.73 27.71
C THR A 550 -8.25 -18.79 26.19
N ASP A 551 -8.71 -17.69 25.59
CA ASP A 551 -8.84 -17.54 24.15
C ASP A 551 -8.07 -16.31 23.65
N GLU A 552 -7.37 -16.45 22.53
CA GLU A 552 -6.44 -15.43 22.04
C GLU A 552 -7.11 -14.53 21.00
N ILE A 553 -7.21 -13.23 21.30
CA ILE A 553 -7.58 -12.23 20.30
C ILE A 553 -6.32 -11.58 19.72
N GLY A 554 -6.19 -11.60 18.39
CA GLY A 554 -5.18 -10.86 17.65
C GLY A 554 -5.84 -9.99 16.60
N LEU A 555 -5.94 -8.69 16.88
CA LEU A 555 -6.71 -7.70 16.13
C LEU A 555 -5.83 -6.50 15.77
N MET A 556 -6.27 -5.66 14.83
CA MET A 556 -5.52 -4.48 14.41
C MET A 556 -5.57 -3.36 15.46
N SER A 557 -4.42 -2.74 15.73
CA SER A 557 -4.28 -1.55 16.57
C SER A 557 -3.50 -0.48 15.80
N LEU A 558 -4.14 0.65 15.51
CA LEU A 558 -3.59 1.79 14.77
C LEU A 558 -2.82 2.70 15.74
N SER A 559 -1.49 2.60 15.69
CA SER A 559 -0.58 3.41 16.52
C SER A 559 -0.48 4.85 16.03
N GLY A 560 -0.66 5.09 14.73
CA GLY A 560 -0.68 6.43 14.16
C GLY A 560 -0.81 6.46 12.64
N SER A 561 -0.88 7.65 12.08
CA SER A 561 -0.82 7.87 10.62
C SER A 561 -0.12 9.19 10.31
N GLY A 562 0.45 9.28 9.12
CA GLY A 562 1.19 10.45 8.65
C GLY A 562 1.06 10.62 7.13
N VAL A 563 1.46 11.80 6.66
CA VAL A 563 1.49 12.15 5.24
C VAL A 563 2.80 12.89 4.97
N ALA A 564 3.51 12.51 3.92
CA ALA A 564 4.72 13.19 3.46
C ALA A 564 4.63 13.50 1.97
N GLU A 565 5.00 14.73 1.60
CA GLU A 565 5.25 15.11 0.21
C GLU A 565 6.76 15.10 -0.05
N LEU A 566 7.15 14.60 -1.22
CA LEU A 566 8.54 14.64 -1.69
C LEU A 566 8.59 14.90 -3.20
N SER A 567 9.62 15.61 -3.65
CA SER A 567 9.89 15.82 -5.07
C SER A 567 11.18 15.11 -5.45
N VAL A 568 11.14 14.32 -6.52
CA VAL A 568 12.27 13.53 -7.03
C VAL A 568 12.65 14.09 -8.40
N ARG A 569 13.95 14.29 -8.64
CA ARG A 569 14.50 14.97 -9.82
C ARG A 569 15.59 14.13 -10.45
N GLU A 570 15.54 13.91 -11.75
CA GLU A 570 16.54 13.15 -12.51
C GLU A 570 16.87 13.83 -13.84
N ILE A 571 18.10 13.64 -14.35
CA ILE A 571 18.53 14.10 -15.67
C ILE A 571 18.64 12.90 -16.60
N VAL A 572 17.60 12.68 -17.39
CA VAL A 572 17.54 11.65 -18.43
C VAL A 572 18.45 12.04 -19.59
N ASN A 573 19.55 11.30 -19.77
CA ASN A 573 20.50 11.51 -20.85
C ASN A 573 20.06 10.70 -22.09
N ILE A 574 20.05 11.32 -23.27
CA ILE A 574 19.58 10.69 -24.52
C ILE A 574 20.67 9.77 -25.10
N PRO A 575 20.41 8.46 -25.29
CA PRO A 575 21.36 7.56 -25.94
C PRO A 575 21.70 7.97 -27.38
N GLU A 576 23.00 7.96 -27.73
CA GLU A 576 23.50 8.51 -29.00
C GLU A 576 22.86 7.93 -30.27
N ARG A 577 22.39 6.67 -30.22
CA ARG A 577 21.65 6.01 -31.31
C ARG A 577 20.45 6.84 -31.78
N TYR A 578 19.72 7.45 -30.84
CA TYR A 578 18.59 8.32 -31.16
C TYR A 578 19.07 9.71 -31.62
N GLY A 579 20.17 10.21 -31.07
CA GLY A 579 20.82 11.44 -31.49
C GLY A 579 20.30 12.65 -30.70
N ASN A 580 19.86 13.69 -31.41
CA ASN A 580 19.34 14.91 -30.81
C ASN A 580 17.81 14.84 -30.71
N VAL A 581 17.25 15.17 -29.55
CA VAL A 581 15.81 15.44 -29.37
C VAL A 581 15.48 16.83 -29.89
N ASP A 582 14.41 16.91 -30.69
CA ASP A 582 13.73 18.19 -30.96
C ASP A 582 12.71 18.48 -29.85
N LYS A 583 11.70 17.61 -29.72
CA LYS A 583 10.54 17.82 -28.85
C LYS A 583 10.22 16.55 -28.06
N ILE A 584 9.76 16.72 -26.82
CA ILE A 584 9.12 15.66 -26.05
C ILE A 584 7.63 15.69 -26.42
N ALA A 585 7.13 14.60 -26.98
CA ALA A 585 5.76 14.47 -27.45
C ALA A 585 4.81 13.88 -26.40
N TYR A 586 5.34 13.14 -25.42
CA TYR A 586 4.57 12.64 -24.27
C TYR A 586 5.47 12.30 -23.08
N ILE A 587 4.88 12.29 -21.88
CA ILE A 587 5.44 11.73 -20.66
C ILE A 587 4.33 10.98 -19.90
N SER A 588 4.62 9.76 -19.44
CA SER A 588 3.84 9.06 -18.41
C SER A 588 4.76 8.57 -17.29
N GLY A 589 4.17 8.21 -16.16
CA GLY A 589 4.91 7.58 -15.06
C GLY A 589 4.00 6.83 -14.09
N SER A 590 4.60 5.85 -13.42
CA SER A 590 3.98 5.02 -12.39
C SER A 590 4.90 4.88 -11.18
N VAL A 591 4.35 4.57 -10.01
CA VAL A 591 5.11 4.51 -8.75
C VAL A 591 4.93 3.13 -8.13
N SER A 592 6.03 2.53 -7.66
CA SER A 592 6.02 1.24 -6.96
C SER A 592 6.72 1.36 -5.60
N GLU A 593 6.13 0.75 -4.57
CA GLU A 593 6.84 0.51 -3.30
C GLU A 593 7.80 -0.67 -3.48
N LYS A 594 9.02 -0.52 -2.97
CA LYS A 594 10.04 -1.58 -2.92
C LYS A 594 10.23 -2.12 -1.51
N SER A 595 10.15 -1.26 -0.50
CA SER A 595 10.16 -1.64 0.91
C SER A 595 9.57 -0.53 1.79
N SER A 596 9.02 -0.94 2.94
CA SER A 596 8.68 -0.03 4.02
C SER A 596 9.01 -0.67 5.37
N TYR A 597 9.54 0.14 6.28
CA TYR A 597 10.03 -0.29 7.60
C TYR A 597 9.97 0.88 8.60
N ILE A 598 10.15 0.57 9.89
CA ILE A 598 10.12 1.56 10.96
C ILE A 598 11.45 1.53 11.72
N GLU A 599 12.14 2.67 11.76
CA GLU A 599 13.43 2.84 12.40
C GLU A 599 13.44 4.12 13.24
N GLN A 600 13.88 4.04 14.50
CA GLN A 600 14.10 5.21 15.37
C GLN A 600 12.87 6.15 15.49
N GLY A 601 11.65 5.59 15.48
CA GLY A 601 10.39 6.36 15.54
C GLY A 601 9.95 6.98 14.20
N LYS A 602 10.62 6.64 13.10
CA LYS A 602 10.29 7.09 11.74
C LYS A 602 9.77 5.94 10.91
N SER A 603 8.68 6.16 10.19
CA SER A 603 8.33 5.30 9.07
C SER A 603 9.18 5.70 7.86
N ILE A 604 9.71 4.71 7.16
CA ILE A 604 10.51 4.87 5.96
C ILE A 604 9.81 4.10 4.84
N VAL A 605 9.80 4.69 3.65
CA VAL A 605 9.23 4.12 2.43
C VAL A 605 10.24 4.32 1.30
N GLU A 606 10.67 3.24 0.68
CA GLU A 606 11.60 3.22 -0.44
C GLU A 606 10.92 2.58 -1.65
N GLY A 607 11.16 3.12 -2.83
CA GLY A 607 10.46 2.70 -4.05
C GLY A 607 11.02 3.37 -5.29
N ASN A 608 10.41 3.11 -6.45
CA ASN A 608 10.83 3.66 -7.72
C ASN A 608 9.67 4.41 -8.40
N VAL A 609 9.98 5.51 -9.09
CA VAL A 609 9.11 6.12 -10.11
C VAL A 609 9.61 5.66 -11.47
N ALA A 610 8.86 4.77 -12.13
CA ALA A 610 9.14 4.39 -13.50
C ALA A 610 8.53 5.43 -14.44
N ILE A 611 9.35 6.08 -15.27
CA ILE A 611 8.92 7.10 -16.23
C ILE A 611 9.10 6.61 -17.67
N HIS A 612 8.20 7.04 -18.57
CA HIS A 612 8.25 6.76 -20.00
C HIS A 612 8.14 8.08 -20.78
N LEU A 613 9.21 8.45 -21.46
CA LEU A 613 9.27 9.62 -22.35
C LEU A 613 9.09 9.18 -23.80
N ILE A 614 8.31 9.93 -24.57
CA ILE A 614 8.18 9.76 -26.03
C ILE A 614 8.74 11.01 -26.70
N CYS A 615 9.72 10.84 -27.57
CA CYS A 615 10.55 11.91 -28.13
C CYS A 615 10.54 11.93 -29.66
N ILE A 616 10.54 13.14 -30.22
CA ILE A 616 10.76 13.42 -31.64
C ILE A 616 12.25 13.71 -31.85
N SER A 617 12.82 13.15 -32.92
CA SER A 617 14.20 13.45 -33.32
C SER A 617 14.31 14.81 -34.01
N ALA A 618 15.43 15.50 -33.82
CA ALA A 618 15.82 16.66 -34.63
C ALA A 618 16.50 16.26 -35.96
N ASP A 619 16.65 14.95 -36.23
CA ASP A 619 17.00 14.39 -37.53
C ASP A 619 15.71 13.83 -38.15
N GLU A 620 15.17 14.54 -39.15
CA GLU A 620 13.91 14.23 -39.85
C GLU A 620 13.86 12.79 -40.40
N LYS A 621 15.02 12.18 -40.65
CA LYS A 621 15.13 10.80 -41.16
C LYS A 621 14.92 9.74 -40.07
N LYS A 622 14.81 10.15 -38.81
CA LYS A 622 14.58 9.25 -37.68
C LYS A 622 13.14 9.34 -37.19
N THR A 623 12.46 8.20 -37.28
CA THR A 623 11.20 7.93 -36.58
C THR A 623 11.23 8.37 -35.11
N PRO A 624 10.09 8.73 -34.51
CA PRO A 624 9.96 8.90 -33.06
C PRO A 624 10.52 7.70 -32.26
N PHE A 625 10.91 7.96 -31.03
CA PHE A 625 11.48 6.95 -30.13
C PHE A 625 11.04 7.18 -28.69
N SER A 626 11.31 6.21 -27.84
CA SER A 626 11.01 6.29 -26.40
C SER A 626 12.24 6.01 -25.54
N ILE A 627 12.18 6.54 -24.31
CA ILE A 627 13.13 6.26 -23.23
C ILE A 627 12.31 5.89 -22.00
N GLN A 628 12.70 4.79 -21.36
CA GLN A 628 12.21 4.39 -20.04
C GLN A 628 13.35 4.55 -19.04
N GLN A 629 13.03 5.01 -17.83
CA GLN A 629 13.99 5.21 -16.74
C GLN A 629 13.26 4.97 -15.41
N GLU A 630 13.93 4.32 -14.46
CA GLU A 630 13.47 4.26 -13.07
C GLU A 630 14.22 5.30 -12.24
N ILE A 631 13.48 6.08 -11.46
CA ILE A 631 14.02 7.09 -10.53
C ILE A 631 13.73 6.60 -9.11
N PRO A 632 14.75 6.19 -8.32
CA PRO A 632 14.54 5.73 -6.95
C PRO A 632 14.16 6.89 -6.03
N PHE A 633 13.23 6.66 -5.10
CA PHE A 633 12.81 7.60 -4.08
C PHE A 633 12.92 7.00 -2.68
N ARG A 634 13.06 7.88 -1.68
CA ARG A 634 13.01 7.53 -0.26
C ARG A 634 12.28 8.60 0.52
N SER A 635 11.14 8.24 1.11
CA SER A 635 10.42 9.06 2.07
C SER A 635 10.76 8.64 3.50
N SER A 636 10.72 9.58 4.44
CA SER A 636 10.84 9.30 5.86
C SER A 636 10.02 10.31 6.66
N MET A 637 9.13 9.81 7.52
CA MET A 637 8.25 10.64 8.34
C MET A 637 8.25 10.18 9.80
N GLU A 638 8.26 11.12 10.73
CA GLU A 638 8.11 10.86 12.16
C GLU A 638 6.62 10.73 12.50
N ILE A 639 6.23 9.60 13.10
CA ILE A 639 4.85 9.36 13.57
C ILE A 639 4.94 9.07 15.07
N PRO A 640 4.34 9.90 15.95
CA PRO A 640 4.44 9.69 17.40
C PRO A 640 3.98 8.29 17.83
N GLY A 641 4.73 7.66 18.73
CA GLY A 641 4.38 6.38 19.34
C GLY A 641 4.77 5.12 18.56
N ILE A 642 5.29 5.23 17.33
CA ILE A 642 5.66 4.04 16.54
C ILE A 642 6.98 3.39 16.98
N ASN A 643 7.09 2.08 16.78
CA ASN A 643 8.30 1.30 17.06
C ASN A 643 8.58 0.27 15.94
N SER A 644 9.76 -0.35 15.96
CA SER A 644 10.23 -1.26 14.90
C SER A 644 9.58 -2.65 14.85
N GLU A 645 8.68 -2.99 15.78
CA GLU A 645 7.85 -4.21 15.73
C GLU A 645 6.50 -3.96 15.02
N MET A 646 6.16 -2.70 14.74
CA MET A 646 4.93 -2.31 14.04
C MET A 646 5.08 -2.42 12.50
N SER A 647 3.95 -2.47 11.79
CA SER A 647 3.91 -2.48 10.32
C SER A 647 3.34 -1.18 9.76
N ALA A 648 3.89 -0.73 8.63
CA ALA A 648 3.40 0.39 7.84
C ALA A 648 2.56 -0.11 6.66
N ASN A 649 1.47 0.60 6.36
CA ASN A 649 0.64 0.41 5.17
C ASN A 649 0.60 1.75 4.43
N ASN A 650 1.12 1.78 3.21
CA ASN A 650 1.30 3.02 2.45
C ASN A 650 0.29 3.13 1.30
N ASP A 651 -0.03 4.38 0.93
CA ASP A 651 -0.77 4.75 -0.26
C ASP A 651 0.03 5.87 -0.95
N ILE A 652 0.66 5.53 -2.08
CA ILE A 652 1.68 6.35 -2.74
C ILE A 652 1.14 6.86 -4.07
N MET A 653 0.97 8.17 -4.19
CA MET A 653 0.34 8.81 -5.34
C MET A 653 1.35 9.68 -6.09
N LEU A 654 1.37 9.58 -7.41
CA LEU A 654 2.07 10.52 -8.28
C LEU A 654 1.25 11.81 -8.35
N LYS A 655 1.67 12.82 -7.58
CA LYS A 655 1.00 14.12 -7.48
C LYS A 655 1.20 14.93 -8.75
N GLU A 656 2.45 15.06 -9.19
CA GLU A 656 2.83 15.84 -10.38
C GLU A 656 3.95 15.15 -11.15
N LEU A 657 3.93 15.26 -12.49
CA LEU A 657 4.99 14.77 -13.37
C LEU A 657 5.20 15.75 -14.52
N TRP A 658 6.38 16.33 -14.61
CA TRP A 658 6.75 17.28 -15.67
C TRP A 658 8.23 17.16 -16.04
N PHE A 659 8.61 17.76 -17.16
CA PHE A 659 9.98 17.74 -17.66
C PHE A 659 10.42 19.11 -18.17
N ASP A 660 11.74 19.32 -18.21
CA ASP A 660 12.37 20.48 -18.86
C ASP A 660 13.46 20.02 -19.83
N LYS A 661 13.46 20.56 -21.04
CA LYS A 661 14.48 20.22 -22.06
C LYS A 661 15.74 21.07 -21.84
N ILE A 662 16.66 20.61 -20.98
CA ILE A 662 17.94 21.28 -20.70
C ILE A 662 18.70 21.55 -22.01
N ASN A 663 18.80 20.54 -22.88
CA ASN A 663 19.40 20.64 -24.20
C ASN A 663 18.96 19.47 -25.09
N ASN A 664 19.46 19.41 -26.32
CA ASN A 664 19.09 18.37 -27.30
C ASN A 664 19.50 16.94 -26.91
N ARG A 665 20.23 16.71 -25.82
CA ARG A 665 20.64 15.38 -25.33
C ARG A 665 20.37 15.16 -23.84
N GLN A 666 19.70 16.08 -23.15
CA GLN A 666 19.39 15.96 -21.72
C GLN A 666 18.00 16.54 -21.42
N ILE A 667 17.17 15.72 -20.78
CA ILE A 667 15.83 16.08 -20.31
C ILE A 667 15.85 15.97 -18.79
N GLU A 668 15.52 17.06 -18.11
CA GLU A 668 15.21 17.02 -16.69
C GLU A 668 13.79 16.46 -16.51
N VAL A 669 13.59 15.56 -15.55
CA VAL A 669 12.25 15.11 -15.14
C VAL A 669 12.10 15.32 -13.64
N ASN A 670 10.96 15.90 -13.24
CA ASN A 670 10.57 16.08 -11.85
C ASN A 670 9.25 15.35 -11.59
N ALA A 671 9.26 14.51 -10.55
CA ALA A 671 8.10 13.75 -10.07
C ALA A 671 7.79 14.16 -8.62
N GLY A 672 6.63 14.79 -8.41
CA GLY A 672 6.07 15.09 -7.10
C GLY A 672 5.27 13.88 -6.60
N LEU A 673 5.56 13.41 -5.39
CA LEU A 673 4.92 12.24 -4.77
C LEU A 673 4.23 12.63 -3.46
N LEU A 674 3.08 12.01 -3.21
CA LEU A 674 2.36 12.05 -1.95
C LEU A 674 2.36 10.65 -1.33
N VAL A 675 2.98 10.48 -0.16
CA VAL A 675 3.00 9.23 0.60
C VAL A 675 2.10 9.37 1.82
N ASN A 676 0.96 8.68 1.81
CA ASN A 676 0.12 8.51 2.99
C ASN A 676 0.52 7.20 3.68
N THR A 677 0.74 7.22 4.99
CA THR A 677 1.13 6.03 5.75
C THR A 677 0.24 5.86 6.98
N ALA A 678 -0.30 4.65 7.16
CA ALA A 678 -0.90 4.21 8.41
C ALA A 678 0.03 3.18 9.08
N VAL A 679 0.38 3.39 10.35
CA VAL A 679 1.18 2.44 11.13
C VAL A 679 0.28 1.71 12.12
N SER A 680 0.31 0.38 12.03
CA SER A 680 -0.49 -0.51 12.86
C SER A 680 0.34 -1.65 13.41
N GLN A 681 -0.09 -2.21 14.54
CA GLN A 681 0.44 -3.41 15.13
C GLN A 681 -0.68 -4.44 15.36
N LYS A 682 -0.29 -5.70 15.57
CA LYS A 682 -1.20 -6.80 15.86
C LYS A 682 -0.83 -7.46 17.18
N GLU A 683 -1.20 -6.81 18.27
CA GLU A 683 -1.02 -7.36 19.62
C GLU A 683 -1.92 -8.59 19.82
N LYS A 684 -1.48 -9.52 20.68
CA LYS A 684 -2.16 -10.76 21.03
C LYS A 684 -2.53 -10.72 22.52
N HIS A 685 -3.83 -10.74 22.82
CA HIS A 685 -4.34 -10.66 24.19
C HIS A 685 -5.09 -11.94 24.57
N GLN A 686 -5.01 -12.33 25.85
CA GLN A 686 -5.63 -13.56 26.37
C GLN A 686 -6.90 -13.24 27.15
N LEU A 687 -8.06 -13.62 26.61
CA LEU A 687 -9.35 -13.45 27.26
C LEU A 687 -9.74 -14.69 28.06
N VAL A 688 -10.08 -14.51 29.33
CA VAL A 688 -10.65 -15.59 30.15
C VAL A 688 -12.08 -15.93 29.69
N LYS A 689 -12.33 -17.21 29.40
CA LYS A 689 -13.63 -17.79 29.02
C LYS A 689 -13.96 -19.04 29.86
N ASN A 690 -15.17 -19.58 29.70
CA ASN A 690 -15.61 -20.86 30.29
C ASN A 690 -15.34 -21.01 31.80
N ILE A 691 -15.56 -19.93 32.58
CA ILE A 691 -15.28 -19.89 34.01
C ILE A 691 -16.28 -20.75 34.78
N ASN A 692 -15.77 -21.68 35.58
CA ASN A 692 -16.53 -22.62 36.39
C ASN A 692 -15.88 -22.78 37.78
N PHE A 693 -16.70 -22.98 38.83
CA PHE A 693 -16.19 -23.44 40.13
C PHE A 693 -16.03 -24.95 40.16
N LEU A 694 -15.10 -25.46 40.97
CA LEU A 694 -14.93 -26.89 41.22
C LEU A 694 -15.84 -27.35 42.38
N GLU A 695 -16.55 -28.48 42.24
CA GLU A 695 -17.35 -29.06 43.34
C GLU A 695 -16.49 -29.42 44.57
N THR A 696 -15.24 -29.80 44.32
CA THR A 696 -14.27 -30.22 45.36
C THR A 696 -12.98 -29.41 45.20
N PRO A 697 -12.48 -28.75 46.26
CA PRO A 697 -11.22 -28.01 46.19
C PRO A 697 -10.05 -28.98 45.92
N GLN A 698 -9.14 -28.58 45.02
CA GLN A 698 -7.99 -29.41 44.65
C GLN A 698 -6.90 -29.42 45.73
N ASN A 699 -6.87 -28.41 46.60
CA ASN A 699 -5.93 -28.32 47.70
C ASN A 699 -6.66 -28.18 49.05
N THR A 700 -6.63 -29.24 49.85
CA THR A 700 -7.17 -29.27 51.22
C THR A 700 -6.10 -29.05 52.30
N GLN A 701 -4.88 -28.63 51.94
CA GLN A 701 -3.87 -28.24 52.94
C GLN A 701 -4.20 -26.88 53.54
N LEU A 702 -4.35 -26.86 54.86
CA LEU A 702 -4.47 -25.63 55.65
C LEU A 702 -3.16 -24.84 55.58
N ASN A 703 -3.14 -23.81 54.73
CA ASN A 703 -2.10 -22.78 54.78
C ASN A 703 -2.14 -22.10 56.16
N PRO A 704 -1.00 -21.88 56.84
CA PRO A 704 -0.99 -21.12 58.08
C PRO A 704 -1.41 -19.67 57.82
N GLY A 705 -2.23 -19.09 58.70
CA GLY A 705 -2.85 -17.77 58.48
C GLY A 705 -1.87 -16.60 58.35
N ILE A 706 -0.61 -16.76 58.79
CA ILE A 706 0.49 -15.81 58.60
C ILE A 706 1.70 -16.57 58.03
N ILE A 707 2.25 -16.07 56.92
CA ILE A 707 3.36 -16.66 56.17
C ILE A 707 4.44 -15.61 55.93
N LEU A 708 5.70 -15.92 56.23
CA LEU A 708 6.85 -15.15 55.77
C LEU A 708 7.38 -15.79 54.47
N TYR A 709 7.11 -15.14 53.34
CA TYR A 709 7.56 -15.57 52.02
C TYR A 709 8.85 -14.86 51.61
N ILE A 710 9.66 -15.52 50.77
CA ILE A 710 10.85 -14.94 50.16
C ILE A 710 10.70 -15.07 48.65
N THR A 711 10.70 -13.94 47.94
CA THR A 711 10.42 -13.87 46.50
C THR A 711 11.51 -14.53 45.66
N ARG A 712 11.10 -15.15 44.57
CA ARG A 712 11.94 -15.87 43.61
C ARG A 712 11.96 -15.12 42.28
N ALA A 713 12.87 -15.50 41.37
CA ALA A 713 12.82 -15.01 40.00
C ALA A 713 11.48 -15.40 39.35
N GLY A 714 10.83 -14.45 38.68
CA GLY A 714 9.53 -14.65 38.02
C GLY A 714 8.29 -14.63 38.94
N ASP A 715 8.44 -14.43 40.25
CA ASP A 715 7.31 -14.15 41.15
C ASP A 715 6.74 -12.75 40.87
N THR A 716 5.41 -12.63 40.89
CA THR A 716 4.69 -11.35 40.86
C THR A 716 3.75 -11.27 42.06
N ILE A 717 3.37 -10.06 42.49
CA ILE A 717 2.43 -9.90 43.63
C ILE A 717 1.12 -10.64 43.34
N TRP A 718 0.65 -10.64 42.09
CA TRP A 718 -0.49 -11.45 41.64
C TRP A 718 -0.29 -12.96 41.86
N LYS A 719 0.81 -13.55 41.34
CA LYS A 719 1.09 -14.99 41.51
C LYS A 719 1.15 -15.39 42.98
N ILE A 720 1.71 -14.53 43.83
CA ILE A 720 1.78 -14.72 45.28
C ILE A 720 0.39 -14.61 45.93
N ALA A 721 -0.39 -13.58 45.57
CA ALA A 721 -1.73 -13.36 46.09
C ALA A 721 -2.69 -14.50 45.73
N LYS A 722 -2.65 -14.99 44.48
CA LYS A 722 -3.38 -16.17 43.99
C LYS A 722 -2.99 -17.44 44.76
N LYS A 723 -1.69 -17.70 44.90
CA LYS A 723 -1.14 -18.88 45.61
C LYS A 723 -1.53 -18.97 47.08
N TYR A 724 -1.61 -17.83 47.77
CA TYR A 724 -1.98 -17.75 49.19
C TYR A 724 -3.41 -17.23 49.43
N ARG A 725 -4.20 -17.13 48.35
CA ARG A 725 -5.58 -16.65 48.30
C ARG A 725 -5.84 -15.37 49.12
N THR A 726 -4.93 -14.42 49.03
CA THR A 726 -5.08 -13.05 49.58
C THR A 726 -5.33 -12.07 48.42
N THR A 727 -5.18 -10.76 48.61
CA THR A 727 -5.29 -9.74 47.54
C THR A 727 -3.95 -9.05 47.28
N ILE A 728 -3.80 -8.39 46.12
CA ILE A 728 -2.62 -7.55 45.85
C ILE A 728 -2.50 -6.43 46.89
N ASP A 729 -3.61 -5.77 47.21
CA ASP A 729 -3.64 -4.60 48.10
C ASP A 729 -3.35 -4.98 49.55
N GLU A 730 -3.78 -6.16 50.01
CA GLU A 730 -3.40 -6.66 51.34
C GLU A 730 -1.89 -6.95 51.42
N ILE A 731 -1.29 -7.57 50.40
CA ILE A 731 0.17 -7.77 50.37
C ILE A 731 0.89 -6.42 50.33
N LYS A 732 0.46 -5.47 49.50
CA LYS A 732 1.09 -4.13 49.44
C LYS A 732 0.98 -3.39 50.77
N LYS A 733 -0.20 -3.37 51.38
CA LYS A 733 -0.50 -2.68 52.65
C LYS A 733 0.19 -3.28 53.88
N ILE A 734 0.38 -4.60 53.91
CA ILE A 734 1.04 -5.29 55.04
C ILE A 734 2.57 -5.17 54.97
N ASN A 735 3.13 -4.83 53.81
CA ASN A 735 4.57 -4.77 53.56
C ASN A 735 5.08 -3.37 53.16
N ASP A 736 4.25 -2.33 53.35
CA ASP A 736 4.54 -0.93 52.99
C ASP A 736 5.11 -0.76 51.56
N LEU A 737 4.53 -1.49 50.60
CA LEU A 737 4.97 -1.45 49.19
C LEU A 737 4.26 -0.33 48.42
N ASP A 738 5.03 0.61 47.87
CA ASP A 738 4.54 1.62 46.94
C ASP A 738 3.80 0.98 45.75
N SER A 739 2.70 1.57 45.32
CA SER A 739 1.83 1.02 44.27
C SER A 739 2.56 0.67 42.96
N ALA A 740 3.61 1.43 42.62
CA ALA A 740 4.38 1.35 41.38
C ALA A 740 5.72 0.59 41.49
N LYS A 741 5.97 -0.13 42.60
CA LYS A 741 7.28 -0.73 42.90
C LYS A 741 7.27 -2.25 42.77
N GLU A 742 8.03 -2.77 41.80
CA GLU A 742 8.17 -4.20 41.58
C GLU A 742 8.91 -4.92 42.72
N ILE A 743 8.52 -6.16 42.98
CA ILE A 743 9.15 -7.02 43.99
C ILE A 743 10.40 -7.71 43.42
N LYS A 744 11.57 -7.31 43.90
CA LYS A 744 12.84 -7.95 43.51
C LYS A 744 13.00 -9.32 44.17
N GLN A 745 13.76 -10.23 43.56
CA GLN A 745 14.11 -11.53 44.15
C GLN A 745 14.78 -11.35 45.53
N GLY A 746 14.47 -12.23 46.48
CA GLY A 746 15.00 -12.17 47.85
C GLY A 746 14.27 -11.19 48.78
N THR A 747 13.27 -10.45 48.28
CA THR A 747 12.38 -9.62 49.10
C THR A 747 11.60 -10.51 50.06
N LYS A 748 11.56 -10.13 51.33
CA LYS A 748 10.78 -10.81 52.37
C LYS A 748 9.40 -10.17 52.44
N LEU A 749 8.35 -10.97 52.29
CA LEU A 749 6.96 -10.53 52.34
C LEU A 749 6.20 -11.26 53.43
N LEU A 750 5.53 -10.50 54.30
CA LEU A 750 4.56 -11.00 55.26
C LEU A 750 3.20 -11.11 54.56
N ILE A 751 2.63 -12.31 54.55
CA ILE A 751 1.40 -12.64 53.85
C ILE A 751 0.38 -13.15 54.86
N VAL A 752 -0.86 -12.64 54.79
CA VAL A 752 -2.00 -13.15 55.56
C VAL A 752 -2.92 -13.90 54.61
N ALA A 753 -3.09 -15.21 54.84
CA ALA A 753 -3.89 -16.08 53.98
C ALA A 753 -5.36 -16.13 54.43
N LYS A 754 -6.31 -16.02 53.49
CA LYS A 754 -7.76 -16.04 53.77
C LYS A 754 -8.40 -17.44 53.72
N ASN A 755 -7.62 -18.50 53.98
CA ASN A 755 -8.11 -19.89 53.98
C ASN A 755 -8.80 -20.24 55.32
N TYR A 756 -9.91 -19.58 55.64
CA TYR A 756 -10.73 -19.80 56.84
C TYR A 756 -12.17 -20.19 56.50
#